data_AF-A0A8D1TVS7-F1
#
_entry.id   AF-A0A8D1TVS7-F1
#
_cell.length_a   1.000
_cell.length_b   1.000
_cell.length_c   1.000
_cell.angle_alpha   90.00
_cell.angle_beta   90.00
_cell.angle_gamma   90.00
#
_symmetry.space_group_name_H-M   'P 1'
#
loop_
_entity.id
_entity.type
_entity.pdbx_description
1 polymer ?
#
loop_
_entity_poly.entity_id
_entity_poly.type
_entity_poly.pdbx_seq_one_letter_code
_entity_poly.pdbx_strand_id
1 'polypeptide(L)'
;MERGKGTDQSLPGLPRPKGCRGPSIVVVPPPPRPNVAAARTAGDASGGPACGRARWSAALCTIPPPRLAHCALCLIPWTRQTGSRAEDTLPGSSARSWWLRTHPLHGLLRGRKPPAGQVQPGTARGESRQMQICGTRIASVAAEVILGSGPVSWQQFDMKTAARMLWGSLSLLRLVWCLLPQTGYVHPDEFFQSPEVMAEDILGIEAARPWEFQPSNPCRTVVFPLLTSGSAFWLLRLWEEWGPWPGPVSGYVLLVGPRLLLTTLSFALDVAVYHLAPRWGAERWSALVLLSGSYVTLVFYTRTFSNAIEGLLFAWLLVLVSPRVAGSPTPEKPAPGPWWHSWLLGGIVAAGFFNRPTFLAFALVPLFLWGTYGPTSPSFRSLTKEALVLLPGAALTAAVFVAVDSWYFSSPSRPRTLILTPANFLRYNLDPVNLARHGTHMQLTHLAVNGFLLFGVLHAHALQAAWRQLRACLQAFARVGFLRALDAWRLQSRSHLLLIYFTPLALLSAFSHQEARFLIPLLVPLVLLCSPQTQPAPCKGTLALFNALGALFFGCLHQGGLVPGLGHLERVVHAPVLPHVSTRYTLLFTHTYMPPRHLLHLPGLGSPVEVVDMAGSEDWLLCQALNNFTRQPACQVAGGPWLCRLFVVTPGTTRPAVKKCSFPLKNEALIFPHLTLEDPPALSSLLSGAWREHLSLHILELGEQPDNMTADPLAGTQP
;
A
#
# COMPACT_ATOMS: atom_id res chain seq x y z
N MET A 1 62.25 -37.68 -21.62
CA MET A 1 62.83 -38.86 -22.29
C MET A 1 62.11 -39.06 -23.63
N GLU A 2 62.68 -39.83 -24.56
CA GLU A 2 62.24 -39.88 -25.96
C GLU A 2 61.07 -40.86 -26.25
N ARG A 3 60.51 -40.75 -27.48
CA ARG A 3 59.92 -41.75 -28.40
C ARG A 3 59.28 -43.04 -27.82
N GLY A 4 58.18 -43.59 -28.37
CA GLY A 4 57.45 -43.27 -29.60
C GLY A 4 57.21 -44.52 -30.49
N LYS A 5 55.99 -44.66 -31.03
CA LYS A 5 55.48 -45.58 -32.08
C LYS A 5 53.98 -45.23 -32.28
N GLY A 6 53.35 -45.26 -33.46
CA GLY A 6 53.74 -45.79 -34.76
C GLY A 6 53.08 -47.16 -35.02
N THR A 7 52.23 -47.37 -36.03
CA THR A 7 51.82 -46.51 -37.18
C THR A 7 50.27 -46.64 -37.42
N ASP A 8 49.57 -46.43 -38.56
CA ASP A 8 49.93 -46.22 -39.98
C ASP A 8 48.78 -45.64 -40.86
N GLN A 9 49.08 -45.45 -42.16
CA GLN A 9 48.30 -45.46 -43.44
C GLN A 9 46.74 -45.44 -43.48
N SER A 10 46.08 -44.82 -44.48
CA SER A 10 46.54 -44.22 -45.77
C SER A 10 45.64 -43.08 -46.33
N LEU A 11 46.20 -42.31 -47.29
CA LEU A 11 45.59 -41.27 -48.16
C LEU A 11 45.38 -41.82 -49.60
N PRO A 12 44.75 -41.15 -50.61
CA PRO A 12 44.74 -39.70 -50.87
C PRO A 12 43.46 -39.07 -51.47
N GLY A 13 43.47 -37.74 -51.73
CA GLY A 13 42.54 -37.07 -52.65
C GLY A 13 42.34 -35.57 -52.39
N LEU A 14 42.73 -34.70 -53.34
CA LEU A 14 42.50 -33.25 -53.29
C LEU A 14 42.36 -32.69 -54.72
N PRO A 15 41.33 -31.86 -55.01
CA PRO A 15 41.67 -30.54 -55.55
C PRO A 15 40.73 -29.39 -55.09
N ARG A 16 41.27 -28.16 -55.20
CA ARG A 16 40.56 -26.87 -55.34
C ARG A 16 40.85 -26.35 -56.78
N PRO A 17 40.19 -25.31 -57.38
CA PRO A 17 39.47 -24.21 -56.72
C PRO A 17 38.22 -23.64 -57.46
N LYS A 18 37.71 -22.49 -56.96
CA LYS A 18 36.76 -21.51 -57.56
C LYS A 18 35.26 -21.84 -57.51
N GLY A 19 34.47 -20.85 -57.07
CA GLY A 19 33.01 -20.83 -57.02
C GLY A 19 32.51 -19.81 -55.99
N CYS A 20 31.51 -18.99 -56.31
CA CYS A 20 31.06 -17.87 -55.47
C CYS A 20 29.60 -18.01 -55.00
N ARG A 21 29.26 -17.25 -53.95
CA ARG A 21 27.93 -17.08 -53.31
C ARG A 21 27.54 -18.24 -52.39
N GLY A 22 26.83 -17.91 -51.30
CA GLY A 22 26.35 -18.85 -50.29
C GLY A 22 24.83 -18.72 -50.05
N PRO A 23 24.19 -19.76 -49.48
CA PRO A 23 22.81 -19.75 -48.98
C PRO A 23 22.76 -19.91 -47.44
N SER A 24 21.62 -19.97 -46.74
CA SER A 24 20.32 -19.27 -46.84
C SER A 24 19.56 -19.53 -45.52
N ILE A 25 18.71 -18.60 -45.09
CA ILE A 25 17.90 -18.78 -43.86
C ILE A 25 16.64 -19.59 -44.19
N VAL A 26 16.32 -20.59 -43.36
CA VAL A 26 15.07 -21.35 -43.42
C VAL A 26 14.06 -20.78 -42.43
N VAL A 27 12.83 -20.54 -42.88
CA VAL A 27 11.69 -20.06 -42.07
C VAL A 27 10.57 -21.10 -42.16
N VAL A 28 9.98 -21.46 -41.02
CA VAL A 28 8.89 -22.45 -40.92
C VAL A 28 7.55 -21.70 -40.74
N PRO A 29 6.49 -22.03 -41.51
CA PRO A 29 5.19 -21.36 -41.42
C PRO A 29 4.30 -21.89 -40.28
N PRO A 30 3.29 -21.10 -39.83
CA PRO A 30 2.36 -21.49 -38.78
C PRO A 30 1.23 -22.43 -39.27
N PRO A 31 0.57 -23.19 -38.36
CA PRO A 31 -0.50 -24.13 -38.69
C PRO A 31 -1.84 -23.44 -39.05
N PRO A 32 -2.76 -24.16 -39.75
CA PRO A 32 -4.02 -23.61 -40.26
C PRO A 32 -5.12 -23.45 -39.18
N ARG A 33 -6.11 -22.59 -39.48
CA ARG A 33 -7.36 -22.45 -38.70
C ARG A 33 -8.44 -23.42 -39.22
N PRO A 34 -9.36 -23.90 -38.37
CA PRO A 34 -10.52 -24.67 -38.81
C PRO A 34 -11.57 -23.79 -39.50
N ASN A 35 -12.30 -24.38 -40.45
CA ASN A 35 -13.42 -23.74 -41.15
C ASN A 35 -14.72 -23.88 -40.35
N VAL A 36 -15.61 -22.88 -40.46
CA VAL A 36 -17.06 -23.01 -40.23
C VAL A 36 -17.76 -22.51 -41.48
N ALA A 37 -18.76 -23.24 -41.96
CA ALA A 37 -19.38 -23.00 -43.27
C ALA A 37 -20.39 -21.84 -43.25
N ALA A 38 -20.53 -21.16 -44.40
CA ALA A 38 -21.56 -20.15 -44.63
C ALA A 38 -22.76 -20.77 -45.36
N ALA A 39 -23.98 -20.50 -44.87
CA ALA A 39 -25.20 -20.66 -45.65
C ALA A 39 -25.47 -19.37 -46.46
N ARG A 40 -26.01 -19.50 -47.68
CA ARG A 40 -26.30 -18.39 -48.60
C ARG A 40 -27.78 -18.00 -48.60
N THR A 41 -28.07 -16.71 -48.67
CA THR A 41 -29.07 -16.02 -49.56
C THR A 41 -29.27 -14.57 -49.07
N ALA A 42 -29.68 -13.60 -49.89
CA ALA A 42 -29.51 -13.37 -51.33
C ALA A 42 -29.89 -11.91 -51.66
N GLY A 43 -29.27 -11.33 -52.69
CA GLY A 43 -29.52 -9.97 -53.20
C GLY A 43 -29.10 -8.82 -52.28
N ASP A 44 -28.93 -7.59 -52.76
CA ASP A 44 -28.48 -7.16 -54.09
C ASP A 44 -28.11 -5.66 -54.03
N ALA A 45 -27.34 -5.19 -55.01
CA ALA A 45 -27.22 -3.82 -55.55
C ALA A 45 -27.70 -2.57 -54.74
N SER A 46 -27.02 -1.41 -54.75
CA SER A 46 -25.76 -0.99 -55.39
C SER A 46 -25.41 0.46 -54.99
N GLY A 47 -24.19 0.92 -55.30
CA GLY A 47 -23.87 2.35 -55.44
C GLY A 47 -23.45 3.12 -54.18
N GLY A 48 -22.25 3.71 -54.24
CA GLY A 48 -22.00 5.04 -53.66
C GLY A 48 -22.27 6.12 -54.74
N PRO A 49 -21.82 7.40 -54.57
CA PRO A 49 -20.86 7.87 -53.55
C PRO A 49 -21.16 9.26 -52.92
N ALA A 50 -20.22 9.70 -52.06
CA ALA A 50 -19.77 11.09 -51.83
C ALA A 50 -20.63 12.13 -51.05
N CYS A 51 -19.91 12.83 -50.16
CA CYS A 51 -20.02 14.24 -49.75
C CYS A 51 -21.39 14.93 -49.56
N GLY A 52 -21.72 15.24 -48.29
CA GLY A 52 -22.69 16.27 -47.89
C GLY A 52 -22.24 17.02 -46.62
N ARG A 53 -22.46 18.34 -46.54
CA ARG A 53 -22.11 19.18 -45.36
C ARG A 53 -23.37 19.62 -44.61
N ALA A 54 -23.34 19.53 -43.27
CA ALA A 54 -24.14 20.31 -42.31
C ALA A 54 -25.69 20.16 -42.41
N ARG A 55 -26.50 20.33 -41.36
CA ARG A 55 -26.39 21.22 -40.19
C ARG A 55 -26.94 20.58 -38.92
N TRP A 56 -26.69 21.25 -37.79
CA TRP A 56 -27.43 21.03 -36.55
C TRP A 56 -28.86 21.59 -36.67
N SER A 57 -29.83 20.83 -36.16
CA SER A 57 -31.15 21.31 -35.73
C SER A 57 -31.53 20.52 -34.47
N ALA A 58 -32.05 21.20 -33.45
CA ALA A 58 -32.35 20.59 -32.16
C ALA A 58 -33.81 20.13 -32.07
N ALA A 59 -34.02 18.99 -31.40
CA ALA A 59 -35.31 18.58 -30.86
C ALA A 59 -35.07 18.00 -29.45
N LEU A 60 -35.86 18.43 -28.47
CA LEU A 60 -35.80 17.89 -27.12
C LEU A 60 -36.56 16.57 -27.05
N CYS A 61 -35.95 15.54 -26.45
CA CYS A 61 -36.67 14.46 -25.79
C CYS A 61 -36.18 14.36 -24.35
N THR A 62 -37.12 14.24 -23.40
CA THR A 62 -36.85 14.20 -21.97
C THR A 62 -36.33 12.81 -21.54
N ILE A 63 -35.28 12.79 -20.72
CA ILE A 63 -34.72 11.58 -20.13
C ILE A 63 -34.80 11.69 -18.60
N PRO A 64 -35.34 10.70 -17.87
CA PRO A 64 -35.42 10.73 -16.41
C PRO A 64 -34.03 10.59 -15.76
N PRO A 65 -33.85 11.09 -14.52
CA PRO A 65 -32.54 11.16 -13.88
C PRO A 65 -31.96 9.77 -13.52
N PRO A 66 -30.66 9.52 -13.78
CA PRO A 66 -30.01 8.24 -13.47
C PRO A 66 -29.72 8.08 -11.96
N ARG A 67 -29.68 6.82 -11.49
CA ARG A 67 -29.46 6.43 -10.09
C ARG A 67 -28.01 6.61 -9.63
N LEU A 68 -27.58 7.85 -9.42
CA LEU A 68 -26.22 8.21 -8.94
C LEU A 68 -25.83 7.58 -7.58
N ALA A 69 -26.81 7.18 -6.75
CA ALA A 69 -26.56 6.64 -5.40
C ALA A 69 -25.89 5.25 -5.37
N HIS A 70 -25.96 4.44 -6.43
CA HIS A 70 -25.39 3.09 -6.42
C HIS A 70 -23.90 3.02 -6.79
N CYS A 71 -23.37 3.97 -7.56
CA CYS A 71 -21.97 3.89 -8.04
C CYS A 71 -20.92 4.21 -6.96
N ALA A 72 -21.32 4.75 -5.80
CA ALA A 72 -20.40 5.14 -4.73
C ALA A 72 -19.92 3.98 -3.84
N LEU A 73 -20.46 2.77 -4.01
CA LEU A 73 -20.14 1.59 -3.17
C LEU A 73 -19.37 0.49 -3.90
N CYS A 74 -19.43 0.41 -5.23
CA CYS A 74 -18.73 -0.60 -6.04
C CYS A 74 -17.38 -0.07 -6.55
N LEU A 75 -16.46 0.29 -5.65
CA LEU A 75 -15.25 1.08 -5.97
C LEU A 75 -13.91 0.34 -5.87
N ILE A 76 -13.93 -0.95 -5.50
CA ILE A 76 -12.79 -1.86 -5.68
C ILE A 76 -13.34 -3.14 -6.32
N PRO A 77 -13.16 -3.34 -7.63
CA PRO A 77 -13.41 -4.61 -8.31
C PRO A 77 -12.09 -5.35 -8.52
N TRP A 78 -11.85 -6.46 -7.82
CA TRP A 78 -10.64 -7.27 -8.04
C TRP A 78 -10.83 -8.27 -9.19
N THR A 79 -10.02 -8.14 -10.26
CA THR A 79 -10.12 -9.02 -11.43
C THR A 79 -9.34 -10.33 -11.25
N ARG A 80 -10.04 -11.46 -11.45
CA ARG A 80 -9.54 -12.84 -11.34
C ARG A 80 -8.12 -13.03 -11.91
N GLN A 81 -7.11 -13.28 -11.07
CA GLN A 81 -5.84 -13.85 -11.53
C GLN A 81 -5.92 -15.38 -11.58
N THR A 82 -5.94 -15.94 -12.78
CA THR A 82 -5.86 -17.40 -12.99
C THR A 82 -4.44 -17.89 -12.70
N GLY A 83 -4.25 -18.58 -11.58
CA GLY A 83 -2.95 -19.17 -11.22
C GLY A 83 -2.56 -20.32 -12.16
N SER A 84 -1.37 -20.23 -12.75
CA SER A 84 -0.75 -21.34 -13.49
C SER A 84 0.02 -22.25 -12.54
N ARG A 85 -0.26 -23.57 -12.57
CA ARG A 85 0.53 -24.58 -11.85
C ARG A 85 2.02 -24.51 -12.22
N ALA A 86 2.86 -24.83 -11.25
CA ALA A 86 4.22 -25.34 -11.45
C ALA A 86 4.32 -26.69 -10.71
N GLU A 87 5.13 -27.60 -11.23
CA GLU A 87 5.21 -29.00 -10.77
C GLU A 87 6.39 -29.23 -9.79
N ASP A 88 6.32 -30.32 -9.02
CA ASP A 88 7.28 -30.64 -7.96
C ASP A 88 8.71 -30.92 -8.45
N THR A 89 9.71 -30.64 -7.61
CA THR A 89 10.97 -31.42 -7.63
C THR A 89 11.74 -31.36 -6.30
N LEU A 90 11.97 -32.53 -5.70
CA LEU A 90 12.96 -32.76 -4.62
C LEU A 90 14.38 -32.70 -5.22
N PRO A 91 15.41 -32.19 -4.51
CA PRO A 91 16.04 -32.89 -3.36
C PRO A 91 16.41 -31.91 -2.21
N GLY A 92 17.07 -32.27 -1.10
CA GLY A 92 17.60 -33.54 -0.59
C GLY A 92 18.69 -33.24 0.46
N SER A 93 18.82 -34.09 1.48
CA SER A 93 19.57 -33.77 2.70
C SER A 93 21.09 -33.69 2.54
N SER A 94 21.74 -32.74 3.23
CA SER A 94 22.78 -33.11 4.20
C SER A 94 22.94 -32.07 5.31
N ALA A 95 22.95 -32.52 6.56
CA ALA A 95 23.36 -31.71 7.71
C ALA A 95 24.84 -32.00 8.02
N ARG A 96 25.57 -31.01 8.55
CA ARG A 96 26.86 -31.27 9.19
C ARG A 96 27.13 -30.26 10.31
N SER A 97 26.88 -30.69 11.54
CA SER A 97 27.18 -29.94 12.76
C SER A 97 28.69 -29.83 13.01
N TRP A 98 29.14 -28.73 13.61
CA TRP A 98 30.39 -28.69 14.35
C TRP A 98 30.13 -28.16 15.76
N TRP A 99 30.43 -29.00 16.76
CA TRP A 99 30.44 -28.63 18.17
C TRP A 99 31.81 -28.07 18.55
N LEU A 100 31.84 -27.07 19.42
CA LEU A 100 33.00 -26.84 20.30
C LEU A 100 32.55 -26.24 21.64
N ARG A 101 32.89 -26.95 22.72
CA ARG A 101 32.90 -26.49 24.12
C ARG A 101 34.26 -25.80 24.38
N THR A 102 34.59 -25.04 25.43
CA THR A 102 33.95 -24.58 26.70
C THR A 102 34.66 -23.22 27.05
N HIS A 103 34.70 -22.57 28.22
CA HIS A 103 34.30 -22.77 29.64
C HIS A 103 33.90 -21.40 30.24
N PRO A 104 33.24 -21.33 31.42
CA PRO A 104 32.73 -20.08 32.00
C PRO A 104 33.74 -19.39 32.96
N LEU A 105 33.43 -18.15 33.33
CA LEU A 105 33.98 -17.47 34.51
C LEU A 105 32.89 -16.65 35.23
N HIS A 106 33.05 -16.47 36.55
CA HIS A 106 31.99 -16.03 37.47
C HIS A 106 32.55 -14.94 38.41
N GLY A 107 31.85 -13.81 38.65
CA GLY A 107 32.41 -12.80 39.57
C GLY A 107 31.69 -11.46 39.80
N LEU A 108 30.87 -11.40 40.86
CA LEU A 108 30.96 -10.43 41.98
C LEU A 108 30.76 -8.89 41.77
N LEU A 109 29.61 -8.43 42.32
CA LEU A 109 29.44 -7.34 43.34
C LEU A 109 28.94 -5.90 43.00
N ARG A 110 27.89 -5.55 43.75
CA ARG A 110 27.56 -4.25 44.43
C ARG A 110 27.27 -2.99 43.61
N GLY A 111 26.05 -2.47 43.78
CA GLY A 111 25.68 -1.07 43.50
C GLY A 111 25.48 -0.21 44.77
N ARG A 112 24.97 1.02 44.61
CA ARG A 112 24.54 1.94 45.68
C ARG A 112 23.36 2.82 45.24
N LYS A 113 22.52 3.25 46.19
CA LYS A 113 21.53 4.35 46.05
C LYS A 113 22.04 5.61 46.78
N PRO A 114 21.65 6.82 46.37
CA PRO A 114 21.68 8.03 47.21
C PRO A 114 20.35 8.22 47.99
N PRO A 115 20.34 8.98 49.11
CA PRO A 115 19.15 9.31 49.90
C PRO A 115 18.53 10.69 49.54
N ALA A 116 17.39 11.00 50.17
CA ALA A 116 16.70 12.29 50.08
C ALA A 116 16.88 13.15 51.36
N GLY A 117 16.43 14.41 51.34
CA GLY A 117 16.41 15.29 52.52
C GLY A 117 15.29 16.34 52.46
N GLN A 118 14.69 16.65 53.62
CA GLN A 118 13.66 17.66 53.85
C GLN A 118 13.99 18.45 55.14
N VAL A 119 13.83 19.77 55.13
CA VAL A 119 13.68 20.62 56.34
C VAL A 119 12.73 21.79 56.00
N GLN A 120 12.05 22.35 57.02
CA GLN A 120 10.99 23.37 56.91
C GLN A 120 11.41 24.75 57.52
N PRO A 121 10.56 25.82 57.51
CA PRO A 121 11.03 27.22 57.49
C PRO A 121 10.99 27.98 58.83
N GLY A 122 11.43 29.26 58.80
CA GLY A 122 11.33 30.26 59.89
C GLY A 122 10.80 31.63 59.41
N THR A 123 10.53 32.57 60.33
CA THR A 123 9.55 33.65 60.12
C THR A 123 9.96 35.09 60.50
N ALA A 124 9.61 36.04 59.62
CA ALA A 124 9.03 37.38 59.88
C ALA A 124 9.84 38.56 60.51
N ARG A 125 9.42 39.78 60.09
CA ARG A 125 9.81 41.15 60.51
C ARG A 125 11.26 41.58 60.16
N GLY A 126 11.55 42.85 59.82
CA GLY A 126 10.68 43.97 59.42
C GLY A 126 11.01 45.30 60.12
N GLU A 127 11.56 46.28 59.40
CA GLU A 127 11.86 47.64 59.92
C GLU A 127 11.94 48.70 58.79
N SER A 128 12.09 50.00 59.11
CA SER A 128 11.90 51.10 58.15
C SER A 128 12.60 52.43 58.53
N ARG A 129 13.12 53.19 57.54
CA ARG A 129 13.03 54.68 57.44
C ARG A 129 13.84 55.28 56.26
N GLN A 130 13.27 56.34 55.63
CA GLN A 130 13.87 57.63 55.16
C GLN A 130 15.21 57.68 54.36
N MET A 131 15.45 58.57 53.38
CA MET A 131 14.62 59.61 52.71
C MET A 131 15.37 60.26 51.49
N GLN A 132 14.64 60.67 50.43
CA GLN A 132 15.07 61.59 49.33
C GLN A 132 16.22 61.08 48.38
N ILE A 133 16.44 61.56 47.14
CA ILE A 133 15.77 62.58 46.29
C ILE A 133 15.89 62.22 44.78
N CYS A 134 15.13 62.92 43.92
CA CYS A 134 15.19 62.90 42.45
C CYS A 134 14.65 61.63 41.74
N GLY A 135 14.04 61.79 40.56
CA GLY A 135 13.46 60.68 39.79
C GLY A 135 13.17 61.03 38.34
N THR A 136 12.62 60.09 37.56
CA THR A 136 11.98 60.35 36.25
C THR A 136 11.20 59.13 35.72
N ARG A 137 10.10 59.40 35.00
CA ARG A 137 9.49 58.58 33.91
C ARG A 137 9.75 57.05 33.86
N ILE A 138 9.13 56.27 34.75
CA ILE A 138 8.91 54.81 34.51
C ILE A 138 7.44 54.38 34.74
N ALA A 139 6.69 55.09 35.58
CA ALA A 139 5.39 54.63 36.12
C ALA A 139 4.20 54.52 35.14
N SER A 140 4.27 55.02 33.89
CA SER A 140 3.15 54.90 32.93
C SER A 140 3.26 53.68 32.00
N VAL A 141 4.47 53.25 31.63
CA VAL A 141 4.70 52.23 30.59
C VAL A 141 4.22 50.84 31.04
N ALA A 142 4.36 50.51 32.33
CA ALA A 142 3.90 49.24 32.87
C ALA A 142 2.36 49.11 32.90
N ALA A 143 1.64 50.24 33.00
CA ALA A 143 0.17 50.24 33.06
C ALA A 143 -0.47 50.02 31.67
N GLU A 144 0.07 50.66 30.63
CA GLU A 144 -0.43 50.50 29.26
C GLU A 144 -0.18 49.08 28.70
N VAL A 145 0.94 48.45 29.06
CA VAL A 145 1.26 47.07 28.63
C VAL A 145 0.26 46.04 29.17
N ILE A 146 -0.31 46.25 30.36
CA ILE A 146 -1.29 45.34 30.96
C ILE A 146 -2.70 45.60 30.45
N LEU A 147 -3.09 46.86 30.21
CA LEU A 147 -4.42 47.22 29.70
C LEU A 147 -4.59 47.04 28.18
N GLY A 148 -3.49 46.94 27.41
CA GLY A 148 -3.55 46.57 25.99
C GLY A 148 -3.90 45.10 25.72
N SER A 149 -3.89 44.23 26.74
CA SER A 149 -4.10 42.78 26.62
C SER A 149 -5.58 42.37 26.56
N GLY A 150 -6.26 42.76 25.49
CA GLY A 150 -7.66 42.38 25.25
C GLY A 150 -7.91 40.85 25.18
N PRO A 151 -9.17 40.39 25.28
CA PRO A 151 -9.54 38.98 25.46
C PRO A 151 -9.04 38.02 24.36
N VAL A 152 -8.66 38.56 23.20
CA VAL A 152 -8.03 37.85 22.07
C VAL A 152 -6.77 37.07 22.50
N SER A 153 -5.97 37.62 23.42
CA SER A 153 -4.70 37.00 23.86
C SER A 153 -4.93 35.64 24.52
N TRP A 154 -5.83 35.60 25.51
CA TRP A 154 -6.19 34.40 26.25
C TRP A 154 -6.89 33.37 25.37
N GLN A 155 -7.85 33.78 24.53
CA GLN A 155 -8.54 32.89 23.60
C GLN A 155 -7.56 32.22 22.61
N GLN A 156 -6.58 32.97 22.08
CA GLN A 156 -5.62 32.41 21.12
C GLN A 156 -4.55 31.52 21.81
N PHE A 157 -4.27 31.72 23.09
CA PHE A 157 -3.42 30.83 23.89
C PHE A 157 -4.13 29.50 24.20
N ASP A 158 -5.39 29.57 24.61
CA ASP A 158 -6.24 28.40 24.88
C ASP A 158 -6.43 27.54 23.63
N MET A 159 -6.83 28.14 22.50
CA MET A 159 -7.01 27.40 21.23
C MET A 159 -5.74 26.66 20.76
N LYS A 160 -4.54 27.23 20.95
CA LYS A 160 -3.26 26.57 20.64
C LYS A 160 -2.99 25.40 21.59
N THR A 161 -3.38 25.53 22.86
CA THR A 161 -3.21 24.49 23.88
C THR A 161 -4.18 23.33 23.65
N ALA A 162 -5.45 23.62 23.37
CA ALA A 162 -6.44 22.63 22.96
C ALA A 162 -6.03 21.87 21.68
N ALA A 163 -5.47 22.56 20.67
CA ALA A 163 -4.98 21.90 19.45
C ALA A 163 -3.77 20.97 19.70
N ARG A 164 -2.87 21.34 20.63
CA ARG A 164 -1.76 20.47 21.08
C ARG A 164 -2.29 19.22 21.80
N MET A 165 -3.21 19.39 22.72
CA MET A 165 -3.84 18.26 23.45
C MET A 165 -4.56 17.33 22.47
N LEU A 166 -5.34 17.88 21.53
CA LEU A 166 -6.05 17.09 20.52
C LEU A 166 -5.10 16.31 19.60
N TRP A 167 -4.02 16.93 19.11
CA TRP A 167 -2.98 16.22 18.36
C TRP A 167 -2.30 15.13 19.21
N GLY A 168 -2.05 15.37 20.50
CA GLY A 168 -1.51 14.37 21.43
C GLY A 168 -2.44 13.17 21.59
N SER A 169 -3.74 13.41 21.80
CA SER A 169 -4.76 12.36 21.90
C SER A 169 -4.94 11.58 20.59
N LEU A 170 -4.89 12.24 19.43
CA LEU A 170 -4.97 11.58 18.11
C LEU A 170 -3.68 10.78 17.80
N SER A 171 -2.53 11.27 18.26
CA SER A 171 -1.24 10.56 18.21
C SER A 171 -1.24 9.30 19.08
N LEU A 172 -1.78 9.38 20.31
CA LEU A 172 -1.97 8.22 21.18
C LEU A 172 -2.98 7.23 20.59
N LEU A 173 -4.10 7.72 20.03
CA LEU A 173 -5.07 6.91 19.31
C LEU A 173 -4.39 6.15 18.16
N ARG A 174 -3.51 6.79 17.38
CA ARG A 174 -2.77 6.13 16.28
C ARG A 174 -1.95 4.92 16.75
N LEU A 175 -1.32 5.00 17.92
CA LEU A 175 -0.57 3.90 18.53
C LEU A 175 -1.51 2.82 19.08
N VAL A 176 -2.53 3.20 19.86
CA VAL A 176 -3.49 2.25 20.45
C VAL A 176 -4.29 1.51 19.37
N TRP A 177 -4.64 2.18 18.27
CA TRP A 177 -5.32 1.64 17.08
C TRP A 177 -4.40 0.81 16.16
N CYS A 178 -3.10 0.71 16.48
CA CYS A 178 -2.22 -0.30 15.88
C CYS A 178 -2.14 -1.56 16.75
N LEU A 179 -2.17 -1.40 18.08
CA LEU A 179 -2.06 -2.49 19.06
C LEU A 179 -3.38 -3.26 19.22
N LEU A 180 -4.51 -2.54 19.27
CA LEU A 180 -5.83 -3.12 19.05
C LEU A 180 -5.92 -3.48 17.55
N PRO A 181 -6.09 -4.76 17.19
CA PRO A 181 -5.88 -5.19 15.82
C PRO A 181 -6.97 -4.64 14.90
N GLN A 182 -6.58 -3.75 13.98
CA GLN A 182 -7.46 -3.28 12.91
C GLN A 182 -7.91 -4.49 12.07
N THR A 183 -9.17 -4.89 12.22
CA THR A 183 -9.74 -6.10 11.62
C THR A 183 -9.92 -5.93 10.11
N GLY A 184 -10.26 -4.72 9.67
CA GLY A 184 -10.43 -4.36 8.25
C GLY A 184 -9.16 -4.68 7.45
N TYR A 185 -9.33 -5.24 6.27
CA TYR A 185 -8.25 -5.63 5.35
C TYR A 185 -8.40 -4.79 4.08
N VAL A 186 -7.61 -3.72 4.00
CA VAL A 186 -7.84 -2.64 3.02
C VAL A 186 -7.57 -3.08 1.57
N HIS A 187 -6.47 -3.80 1.33
CA HIS A 187 -6.13 -4.38 0.02
C HIS A 187 -4.97 -5.38 0.13
N PRO A 188 -4.93 -6.49 -0.65
CA PRO A 188 -3.83 -7.46 -0.75
C PRO A 188 -2.39 -6.94 -0.61
N ASP A 189 -1.94 -5.91 -1.34
CA ASP A 189 -0.58 -5.32 -1.21
C ASP A 189 -0.13 -5.03 0.23
N GLU A 190 -1.05 -4.83 1.18
CA GLU A 190 -0.72 -4.69 2.61
C GLU A 190 0.14 -5.84 3.12
N PHE A 191 -0.18 -7.08 2.72
CA PHE A 191 0.57 -8.27 3.09
C PHE A 191 1.48 -8.73 1.95
N PHE A 192 0.97 -8.73 0.73
CA PHE A 192 1.65 -9.35 -0.40
C PHE A 192 2.86 -8.56 -0.92
N GLN A 193 2.99 -7.26 -0.63
CA GLN A 193 4.17 -6.49 -1.05
C GLN A 193 5.23 -6.27 0.02
N SER A 194 5.07 -6.80 1.23
CA SER A 194 6.13 -6.74 2.25
C SER A 194 6.04 -7.90 3.27
N PRO A 195 4.98 -8.05 4.10
CA PRO A 195 4.89 -9.16 5.07
C PRO A 195 5.07 -10.58 4.50
N GLU A 196 4.30 -11.01 3.49
CA GLU A 196 4.34 -12.41 3.00
C GLU A 196 5.75 -12.82 2.56
N VAL A 197 6.42 -11.95 1.78
CA VAL A 197 7.76 -12.19 1.25
C VAL A 197 8.78 -12.30 2.39
N MET A 198 8.73 -11.36 3.34
CA MET A 198 9.68 -11.28 4.44
C MET A 198 9.45 -12.36 5.51
N ALA A 199 8.22 -12.87 5.65
CA ALA A 199 7.90 -13.97 6.56
C ALA A 199 8.57 -15.27 6.10
N GLU A 200 8.47 -15.60 4.81
CA GLU A 200 9.16 -16.75 4.21
C GLU A 200 10.69 -16.59 4.30
N ASP A 201 11.23 -15.43 3.90
CA ASP A 201 12.69 -15.20 3.82
C ASP A 201 13.41 -15.20 5.18
N ILE A 202 12.73 -14.80 6.27
CA ILE A 202 13.38 -14.55 7.57
C ILE A 202 12.94 -15.56 8.65
N LEU A 203 11.68 -15.99 8.62
CA LEU A 203 11.09 -16.93 9.59
C LEU A 203 10.95 -18.36 9.04
N GLY A 204 10.94 -18.54 7.71
CA GLY A 204 10.80 -19.87 7.09
C GLY A 204 9.38 -20.47 7.19
N ILE A 205 8.38 -19.64 7.45
CA ILE A 205 6.97 -20.02 7.57
C ILE A 205 6.25 -19.98 6.21
N GLU A 206 5.17 -20.75 6.04
CA GLU A 206 4.42 -20.83 4.79
C GLU A 206 3.84 -19.46 4.39
N ALA A 207 4.22 -18.99 3.20
CA ALA A 207 3.73 -17.76 2.60
C ALA A 207 3.39 -17.97 1.12
N ALA A 208 2.56 -17.11 0.55
CA ALA A 208 2.28 -17.06 -0.88
C ALA A 208 3.05 -15.91 -1.55
N ARG A 209 4.33 -16.16 -1.84
CA ARG A 209 5.23 -15.20 -2.54
C ARG A 209 4.63 -14.74 -3.88
N PRO A 210 4.38 -13.44 -4.09
CA PRO A 210 3.88 -12.96 -5.37
C PRO A 210 4.96 -13.06 -6.45
N TRP A 211 4.51 -13.21 -7.70
CA TRP A 211 5.36 -13.27 -8.88
C TRP A 211 6.34 -12.09 -9.02
N GLU A 212 5.98 -10.91 -8.51
CA GLU A 212 6.82 -9.68 -8.52
C GLU A 212 8.14 -9.83 -7.73
N PHE A 213 8.19 -10.79 -6.81
CA PHE A 213 9.35 -11.11 -5.96
C PHE A 213 9.95 -12.50 -6.26
N GLN A 214 9.59 -13.12 -7.39
CA GLN A 214 10.26 -14.34 -7.85
C GLN A 214 11.50 -13.99 -8.69
N PRO A 215 12.62 -14.76 -8.59
CA PRO A 215 13.80 -14.58 -9.46
C PRO A 215 13.53 -14.75 -10.97
N SER A 216 12.36 -15.29 -11.34
CA SER A 216 11.84 -15.33 -12.71
C SER A 216 11.47 -13.93 -13.24
N ASN A 217 10.82 -13.10 -12.41
CA ASN A 217 10.25 -11.79 -12.77
C ASN A 217 10.52 -10.72 -11.69
N PRO A 218 11.78 -10.37 -11.39
CA PRO A 218 12.11 -9.42 -10.32
C PRO A 218 11.68 -7.99 -10.68
N CYS A 219 10.46 -7.62 -10.29
CA CYS A 219 9.79 -6.36 -10.65
C CYS A 219 9.64 -5.38 -9.48
N ARG A 220 9.81 -5.82 -8.23
CA ARG A 220 9.86 -4.94 -7.06
C ARG A 220 11.20 -5.02 -6.36
N THR A 221 11.68 -3.88 -5.86
CA THR A 221 12.85 -3.87 -4.98
C THR A 221 12.53 -4.54 -3.65
N VAL A 222 13.49 -5.29 -3.12
CA VAL A 222 13.39 -5.92 -1.80
C VAL A 222 13.78 -4.97 -0.66
N VAL A 223 14.41 -3.83 -0.99
CA VAL A 223 14.98 -2.90 0.00
C VAL A 223 13.93 -2.38 0.99
N PHE A 224 12.75 -1.96 0.51
CA PHE A 224 11.69 -1.49 1.41
C PHE A 224 11.01 -2.60 2.21
N PRO A 225 10.68 -3.78 1.65
CA PRO A 225 10.31 -4.96 2.42
C PRO A 225 11.30 -5.28 3.56
N LEU A 226 12.60 -5.35 3.28
CA LEU A 226 13.64 -5.63 4.29
C LEU A 226 13.70 -4.55 5.38
N LEU A 227 13.66 -3.27 5.00
CA LEU A 227 13.68 -2.17 5.97
C LEU A 227 12.39 -2.11 6.83
N THR A 228 11.26 -2.61 6.31
CA THR A 228 9.96 -2.60 7.00
C THR A 228 9.65 -3.93 7.66
N SER A 229 8.80 -4.78 7.07
CA SER A 229 8.38 -6.06 7.68
C SER A 229 9.56 -6.98 7.95
N GLY A 230 10.62 -6.93 7.13
CA GLY A 230 11.82 -7.72 7.35
C GLY A 230 12.54 -7.37 8.65
N SER A 231 12.76 -6.08 8.94
CA SER A 231 13.39 -5.66 10.20
C SER A 231 12.50 -5.97 11.41
N ALA A 232 11.18 -5.86 11.27
CA ALA A 232 10.23 -6.30 12.30
C ALA A 232 10.32 -7.81 12.58
N PHE A 233 10.33 -8.65 11.54
CA PHE A 233 10.44 -10.11 11.69
C PHE A 233 11.83 -10.56 12.16
N TRP A 234 12.91 -9.86 11.80
CA TRP A 234 14.24 -10.09 12.38
C TRP A 234 14.25 -9.85 13.89
N LEU A 235 13.52 -8.84 14.38
CA LEU A 235 13.37 -8.59 15.81
C LEU A 235 12.48 -9.64 16.50
N LEU A 236 11.42 -10.14 15.85
CA LEU A 236 10.62 -11.26 16.39
C LEU A 236 11.43 -12.56 16.47
N ARG A 237 12.25 -12.84 15.45
CA ARG A 237 13.15 -13.98 15.45
C ARG A 237 14.20 -13.90 16.56
N LEU A 238 14.81 -12.72 16.76
CA LEU A 238 15.73 -12.50 17.88
C LEU A 238 15.03 -12.64 19.24
N TRP A 239 13.76 -12.22 19.36
CA TRP A 239 12.97 -12.46 20.58
C TRP A 239 12.82 -13.96 20.85
N GLU A 240 12.40 -14.73 19.85
CA GLU A 240 12.20 -16.18 19.96
C GLU A 240 13.51 -16.93 20.25
N GLU A 241 14.61 -16.55 19.58
CA GLU A 241 15.96 -17.10 19.82
C GLU A 241 16.53 -16.73 21.21
N TRP A 242 16.13 -15.59 21.81
CA TRP A 242 16.61 -15.15 23.14
C TRP A 242 15.75 -15.68 24.30
N GLY A 243 14.51 -16.11 24.03
CA GLY A 243 13.63 -16.78 24.99
C GLY A 243 13.03 -16.00 26.18
N PRO A 244 13.02 -14.65 26.28
CA PRO A 244 12.23 -13.98 27.31
C PRO A 244 10.73 -14.07 27.01
N TRP A 245 9.92 -14.10 28.07
CA TRP A 245 8.45 -14.02 28.02
C TRP A 245 7.92 -12.91 27.08
N PRO A 246 6.74 -13.08 26.44
CA PRO A 246 5.73 -14.12 26.68
C PRO A 246 5.38 -14.99 25.46
N GLY A 247 5.73 -16.28 25.52
CA GLY A 247 5.22 -17.32 24.61
C GLY A 247 5.81 -17.35 23.20
N PRO A 248 5.37 -18.30 22.35
CA PRO A 248 5.79 -18.41 20.95
C PRO A 248 5.20 -17.28 20.09
N VAL A 249 5.80 -17.02 18.94
CA VAL A 249 5.26 -16.07 17.96
C VAL A 249 3.88 -16.53 17.49
N SER A 250 2.90 -15.62 17.45
CA SER A 250 1.52 -15.89 17.00
C SER A 250 1.12 -14.98 15.85
N GLY A 251 0.09 -15.35 15.10
CA GLY A 251 -0.46 -14.56 13.99
C GLY A 251 -0.80 -13.11 14.36
N TYR A 252 -1.16 -12.85 15.62
CA TYR A 252 -1.32 -11.47 16.14
C TYR A 252 -0.01 -10.68 16.13
N VAL A 253 1.11 -11.28 16.55
CA VAL A 253 2.41 -10.59 16.61
C VAL A 253 3.00 -10.43 15.21
N LEU A 254 2.81 -11.43 14.33
CA LEU A 254 3.15 -11.34 12.90
C LEU A 254 2.40 -10.20 12.18
N LEU A 255 1.13 -9.99 12.53
CA LEU A 255 0.31 -8.87 12.03
C LEU A 255 0.75 -7.51 12.59
N VAL A 256 0.94 -7.42 13.91
CA VAL A 256 1.11 -6.14 14.62
C VAL A 256 2.55 -5.63 14.59
N GLY A 257 3.57 -6.48 14.56
CA GLY A 257 4.98 -6.06 14.51
C GLY A 257 5.31 -5.12 13.33
N PRO A 258 5.05 -5.52 12.07
CA PRO A 258 5.23 -4.66 10.90
C PRO A 258 4.36 -3.41 10.91
N ARG A 259 3.08 -3.52 11.32
CA ARG A 259 2.16 -2.38 11.46
C ARG A 259 2.65 -1.37 12.51
N LEU A 260 3.24 -1.82 13.61
CA LEU A 260 3.77 -0.96 14.68
C LEU A 260 5.03 -0.19 14.22
N LEU A 261 5.88 -0.83 13.43
CA LEU A 261 7.02 -0.15 12.81
C LEU A 261 6.55 0.93 11.82
N LEU A 262 5.59 0.63 10.94
CA LEU A 262 5.01 1.63 10.03
C LEU A 262 4.29 2.76 10.79
N THR A 263 3.57 2.43 11.85
CA THR A 263 2.95 3.42 12.76
C THR A 263 4.00 4.33 13.39
N THR A 264 5.15 3.79 13.79
CA THR A 264 6.28 4.57 14.32
C THR A 264 6.87 5.49 13.25
N LEU A 265 7.09 4.96 12.03
CA LEU A 265 7.56 5.75 10.88
C LEU A 265 6.54 6.85 10.47
N SER A 266 5.24 6.64 10.68
CA SER A 266 4.20 7.62 10.33
C SER A 266 4.37 8.96 11.05
N PHE A 267 4.99 8.99 12.24
CA PHE A 267 5.30 10.24 12.96
C PHE A 267 6.31 11.13 12.23
N ALA A 268 7.06 10.61 11.26
CA ALA A 268 7.89 11.43 10.39
C ALA A 268 7.04 12.35 9.47
N LEU A 269 5.76 12.03 9.22
CA LEU A 269 4.80 12.95 8.59
C LEU A 269 4.46 14.12 9.50
N ASP A 270 4.21 13.87 10.79
CA ASP A 270 3.95 14.92 11.78
C ASP A 270 5.15 15.87 11.91
N VAL A 271 6.37 15.32 12.00
CA VAL A 271 7.62 16.11 11.98
C VAL A 271 7.74 16.93 10.69
N ALA A 272 7.48 16.33 9.53
CA ALA A 272 7.50 17.04 8.25
C ALA A 272 6.46 18.18 8.23
N VAL A 273 5.20 17.92 8.59
CA VAL A 273 4.12 18.92 8.62
C VAL A 273 4.42 20.05 9.61
N TYR A 274 4.98 19.76 10.79
CA TYR A 274 5.40 20.78 11.76
C TYR A 274 6.44 21.76 11.20
N HIS A 275 7.38 21.27 10.39
CA HIS A 275 8.40 22.09 9.71
C HIS A 275 7.93 22.73 8.40
N LEU A 276 6.96 22.13 7.72
CA LEU A 276 6.37 22.63 6.47
C LEU A 276 5.37 23.76 6.73
N ALA A 277 4.45 23.58 7.69
CA ALA A 277 3.34 24.50 7.96
C ALA A 277 3.72 26.00 7.99
N PRO A 278 4.72 26.45 8.77
CA PRO A 278 5.05 27.88 8.85
C PRO A 278 5.61 28.43 7.53
N ARG A 279 6.33 27.62 6.74
CA ARG A 279 6.90 28.03 5.45
C ARG A 279 5.81 28.19 4.39
N TRP A 280 4.82 27.31 4.40
CA TRP A 280 3.71 27.31 3.45
C TRP A 280 2.52 28.21 3.85
N GLY A 281 2.63 28.99 4.94
CA GLY A 281 1.58 29.91 5.40
C GLY A 281 0.44 29.23 6.18
N ALA A 282 0.66 28.02 6.67
CA ALA A 282 -0.27 27.24 7.48
C ALA A 282 0.04 27.34 8.99
N GLU A 283 -0.97 27.08 9.82
CA GLU A 283 -0.85 27.04 11.28
C GLU A 283 -0.43 25.61 11.70
N ARG A 284 0.62 25.51 12.51
CA ARG A 284 1.28 24.23 12.84
C ARG A 284 0.34 23.23 13.50
N TRP A 285 -0.40 23.65 14.52
CA TRP A 285 -1.20 22.72 15.32
C TRP A 285 -2.49 22.34 14.62
N SER A 286 -3.08 23.27 13.86
CA SER A 286 -4.21 23.02 12.97
C SER A 286 -3.83 22.03 11.85
N ALA A 287 -2.65 22.18 11.24
CA ALA A 287 -2.12 21.23 10.26
C ALA A 287 -1.90 19.84 10.88
N LEU A 288 -1.27 19.76 12.06
CA LEU A 288 -1.06 18.52 12.79
C LEU A 288 -2.36 17.82 13.21
N VAL A 289 -3.40 18.57 13.62
CA VAL A 289 -4.73 18.03 13.93
C VAL A 289 -5.43 17.50 12.67
N LEU A 290 -5.33 18.20 11.53
CA LEU A 290 -5.88 17.70 10.25
C LEU A 290 -5.16 16.44 9.76
N LEU A 291 -3.84 16.34 9.96
CA LEU A 291 -3.05 15.15 9.62
C LEU A 291 -3.42 13.98 10.55
N SER A 292 -3.23 14.13 11.86
CA SER A 292 -3.44 13.06 12.86
C SER A 292 -4.90 12.62 12.98
N GLY A 293 -5.85 13.52 12.73
CA GLY A 293 -7.28 13.23 12.67
C GLY A 293 -7.77 12.68 11.32
N SER A 294 -6.89 12.51 10.33
CA SER A 294 -7.25 11.87 9.07
C SER A 294 -7.28 10.35 9.21
N TYR A 295 -8.35 9.71 8.74
CA TYR A 295 -8.43 8.24 8.70
C TYR A 295 -7.37 7.63 7.76
N VAL A 296 -6.89 8.39 6.78
CA VAL A 296 -5.77 8.00 5.91
C VAL A 296 -4.49 7.84 6.73
N THR A 297 -4.23 8.74 7.70
CA THR A 297 -3.12 8.61 8.66
C THR A 297 -3.33 7.45 9.62
N LEU A 298 -4.56 7.29 10.13
CA LEU A 298 -4.91 6.30 11.15
C LEU A 298 -5.00 4.84 10.62
N VAL A 299 -5.20 4.66 9.31
CA VAL A 299 -5.37 3.35 8.68
C VAL A 299 -4.29 3.07 7.64
N PHE A 300 -4.08 3.93 6.64
CA PHE A 300 -3.17 3.62 5.53
C PHE A 300 -1.69 3.80 5.91
N TYR A 301 -1.35 4.83 6.68
CA TYR A 301 0.04 5.08 7.11
C TYR A 301 0.46 4.25 8.34
N THR A 302 -0.46 3.54 9.00
CA THR A 302 -0.16 2.53 10.04
C THR A 302 0.02 1.12 9.47
N ARG A 303 -0.03 0.96 8.13
CA ARG A 303 -0.03 -0.33 7.43
C ARG A 303 1.13 -0.42 6.45
N THR A 304 1.50 -1.64 6.12
CA THR A 304 2.65 -2.06 5.31
C THR A 304 2.52 -1.78 3.80
N PHE A 305 1.78 -0.74 3.42
CA PHE A 305 1.66 -0.30 2.03
C PHE A 305 2.94 0.40 1.54
N SER A 306 3.46 -0.02 0.38
CA SER A 306 4.49 0.72 -0.36
C SER A 306 4.04 2.16 -0.73
N ASN A 307 2.73 2.40 -0.88
CA ASN A 307 2.15 3.75 -1.04
C ASN A 307 2.36 4.66 0.19
N ALA A 308 2.43 4.10 1.42
CA ALA A 308 2.74 4.87 2.62
C ALA A 308 4.22 5.30 2.63
N ILE A 309 5.10 4.47 2.07
CA ILE A 309 6.51 4.81 1.82
C ILE A 309 6.64 5.91 0.75
N GLU A 310 5.85 5.89 -0.33
CA GLU A 310 5.78 7.03 -1.27
C GLU A 310 5.37 8.32 -0.55
N GLY A 311 4.38 8.25 0.34
CA GLY A 311 3.91 9.41 1.11
C GLY A 311 4.96 9.97 2.07
N LEU A 312 5.70 9.10 2.77
CA LEU A 312 6.82 9.48 3.63
C LEU A 312 7.96 10.12 2.82
N LEU A 313 8.38 9.50 1.72
CA LEU A 313 9.42 10.03 0.83
C LEU A 313 9.02 11.37 0.21
N PHE A 314 7.75 11.54 -0.16
CA PHE A 314 7.22 12.80 -0.69
C PHE A 314 7.16 13.90 0.37
N ALA A 315 6.75 13.57 1.61
CA ALA A 315 6.77 14.52 2.72
C ALA A 315 8.18 15.06 2.99
N TRP A 316 9.20 14.19 2.98
CA TRP A 316 10.60 14.61 3.14
C TRP A 316 11.18 15.31 1.91
N LEU A 317 10.77 14.93 0.69
CA LEU A 317 11.08 15.71 -0.52
C LEU A 317 10.56 17.14 -0.39
N LEU A 318 9.31 17.33 0.08
CA LEU A 318 8.75 18.64 0.37
C LEU A 318 9.55 19.39 1.43
N VAL A 319 9.98 18.73 2.52
CA VAL A 319 10.83 19.35 3.56
C VAL A 319 12.13 19.89 2.97
N LEU A 320 12.79 19.14 2.06
CA LEU A 320 14.07 19.55 1.46
C LEU A 320 13.93 20.67 0.42
N VAL A 321 12.84 20.73 -0.36
CA VAL A 321 12.66 21.84 -1.33
C VAL A 321 12.15 23.13 -0.68
N SER A 322 11.41 23.03 0.43
CA SER A 322 10.71 24.16 1.04
C SER A 322 11.59 25.36 1.44
N PRO A 323 12.83 25.21 1.94
CA PRO A 323 13.70 26.36 2.20
C PRO A 323 14.01 27.22 0.97
N ARG A 324 13.97 26.63 -0.24
CA ARG A 324 14.27 27.31 -1.52
C ARG A 324 13.02 27.81 -2.23
N VAL A 325 11.88 27.14 -2.05
CA VAL A 325 10.61 27.41 -2.76
C VAL A 325 9.61 28.24 -1.93
N ALA A 326 9.63 28.07 -0.60
CA ALA A 326 8.71 28.70 0.34
C ALA A 326 9.44 29.58 1.37
N GLY A 327 10.62 30.10 1.00
CA GLY A 327 11.32 31.14 1.73
C GLY A 327 10.72 32.54 1.48
N SER A 328 11.07 33.50 2.33
CA SER A 328 10.76 34.92 2.08
C SER A 328 11.51 35.40 0.83
N PRO A 329 10.92 36.26 -0.03
CA PRO A 329 11.61 36.84 -1.18
C PRO A 329 12.55 37.99 -0.78
N THR A 330 13.46 37.74 0.17
CA THR A 330 14.63 38.59 0.41
C THR A 330 15.59 38.47 -0.78
N PRO A 331 16.05 39.57 -1.38
CA PRO A 331 16.83 39.54 -2.64
C PRO A 331 18.28 39.05 -2.49
N GLU A 332 18.72 38.73 -1.28
CA GLU A 332 20.01 38.07 -1.05
C GLU A 332 19.99 36.66 -1.65
N LYS A 333 21.08 36.27 -2.33
CA LYS A 333 21.25 34.88 -2.77
C LYS A 333 21.20 33.98 -1.52
N PRO A 334 20.34 32.94 -1.47
CA PRO A 334 20.42 31.97 -0.39
C PRO A 334 21.81 31.36 -0.41
N ALA A 335 22.48 31.36 0.75
CA ALA A 335 23.84 30.82 0.88
C ALA A 335 23.87 29.38 0.34
N PRO A 336 24.95 28.94 -0.32
CA PRO A 336 25.04 27.59 -0.89
C PRO A 336 24.74 26.54 0.18
N GLY A 337 23.60 25.84 0.02
CA GLY A 337 23.23 24.77 0.93
C GLY A 337 24.31 23.69 0.96
N PRO A 338 24.59 23.05 2.12
CA PRO A 338 25.57 21.98 2.21
C PRO A 338 25.33 20.93 1.11
N TRP A 339 26.40 20.54 0.40
CA TRP A 339 26.36 19.67 -0.79
C TRP A 339 25.51 18.41 -0.61
N TRP A 340 25.46 17.87 0.62
CA TRP A 340 24.66 16.71 0.98
C TRP A 340 23.14 16.93 0.84
N HIS A 341 22.62 18.15 0.87
CA HIS A 341 21.19 18.43 0.64
C HIS A 341 20.76 17.99 -0.75
N SER A 342 21.53 18.35 -1.78
CA SER A 342 21.22 18.01 -3.17
C SER A 342 21.42 16.51 -3.43
N TRP A 343 22.40 15.88 -2.77
CA TRP A 343 22.58 14.43 -2.82
C TRP A 343 21.41 13.70 -2.15
N LEU A 344 20.96 14.15 -0.98
CA LEU A 344 19.80 13.60 -0.29
C LEU A 344 18.51 13.79 -1.10
N LEU A 345 18.33 14.96 -1.74
CA LEU A 345 17.20 15.21 -2.64
C LEU A 345 17.20 14.25 -3.84
N GLY A 346 18.36 14.05 -4.50
CA GLY A 346 18.51 13.05 -5.55
C GLY A 346 18.31 11.61 -5.07
N GLY A 347 18.77 11.30 -3.86
CA GLY A 347 18.59 10.00 -3.22
C GLY A 347 17.13 9.67 -2.91
N ILE A 348 16.35 10.62 -2.38
CA ILE A 348 14.90 10.43 -2.17
C ILE A 348 14.17 10.18 -3.50
N VAL A 349 14.55 10.88 -4.58
CA VAL A 349 13.97 10.67 -5.92
C VAL A 349 14.28 9.28 -6.47
N ALA A 350 15.53 8.82 -6.32
CA ALA A 350 15.91 7.46 -6.70
C ALA A 350 15.19 6.40 -5.84
N ALA A 351 15.25 6.52 -4.51
CA ALA A 351 14.58 5.61 -3.58
C ALA A 351 13.07 5.51 -3.84
N GLY A 352 12.40 6.64 -4.10
CA GLY A 352 10.99 6.66 -4.46
C GLY A 352 10.70 5.97 -5.79
N PHE A 353 11.51 6.22 -6.83
CA PHE A 353 11.38 5.54 -8.13
C PHE A 353 11.60 4.01 -8.02
N PHE A 354 12.50 3.56 -7.13
CA PHE A 354 12.69 2.13 -6.83
C PHE A 354 11.54 1.52 -6.01
N ASN A 355 10.93 2.27 -5.10
CA ASN A 355 9.73 1.83 -4.37
C ASN A 355 8.55 1.59 -5.34
N ARG A 356 8.20 2.63 -6.11
CA ARG A 356 7.20 2.59 -7.19
C ARG A 356 7.52 3.70 -8.22
N PRO A 357 7.60 3.41 -9.53
CA PRO A 357 7.83 4.44 -10.56
C PRO A 357 6.82 5.60 -10.59
N THR A 358 5.63 5.41 -10.01
CA THR A 358 4.62 6.46 -9.75
C THR A 358 5.17 7.65 -8.96
N PHE A 359 6.22 7.45 -8.14
CA PHE A 359 6.79 8.50 -7.30
C PHE A 359 7.24 9.74 -8.09
N LEU A 360 7.66 9.56 -9.35
CA LEU A 360 8.07 10.66 -10.23
C LEU A 360 6.95 11.69 -10.46
N ALA A 361 5.68 11.27 -10.41
CA ALA A 361 4.53 12.18 -10.52
C ALA A 361 4.45 13.15 -9.34
N PHE A 362 4.73 12.68 -8.12
CA PHE A 362 4.82 13.54 -6.93
C PHE A 362 6.08 14.39 -6.92
N ALA A 363 7.21 13.85 -7.39
CA ALA A 363 8.50 14.54 -7.38
C ALA A 363 8.61 15.68 -8.40
N LEU A 364 7.91 15.60 -9.53
CA LEU A 364 8.04 16.53 -10.65
C LEU A 364 7.90 18.01 -10.26
N VAL A 365 6.81 18.40 -9.60
CA VAL A 365 6.54 19.80 -9.25
C VAL A 365 7.49 20.32 -8.16
N PRO A 366 7.71 19.63 -7.02
CA PRO A 366 8.72 20.02 -6.04
C PRO A 366 10.10 20.29 -6.64
N LEU A 367 10.59 19.40 -7.51
CA LEU A 367 11.90 19.54 -8.16
C LEU A 367 11.93 20.69 -9.18
N PHE A 368 10.88 20.84 -9.98
CA PHE A 368 10.76 21.95 -10.94
C PHE A 368 10.77 23.31 -10.23
N LEU A 369 10.05 23.44 -9.11
CA LEU A 369 10.08 24.66 -8.30
C LEU A 369 11.47 24.87 -7.67
N TRP A 370 12.06 23.84 -7.08
CA TRP A 370 13.41 23.92 -6.50
C TRP A 370 14.47 24.36 -7.52
N GLY A 371 14.40 23.86 -8.77
CA GLY A 371 15.30 24.24 -9.85
C GLY A 371 15.03 25.60 -10.50
N THR A 372 13.83 26.17 -10.35
CA THR A 372 13.45 27.49 -10.93
C THR A 372 13.52 28.65 -9.93
N TYR A 373 13.56 28.37 -8.64
CA TYR A 373 13.88 29.33 -7.57
C TYR A 373 15.36 29.30 -7.16
N GLY A 374 16.18 28.47 -7.81
CA GLY A 374 17.61 28.38 -7.58
C GLY A 374 18.46 29.48 -8.24
N PRO A 375 18.42 29.60 -9.58
CA PRO A 375 19.22 30.60 -10.29
C PRO A 375 18.53 31.97 -10.33
N THR A 376 19.34 33.03 -10.43
CA THR A 376 18.86 34.42 -10.63
C THR A 376 18.10 34.62 -11.94
N SER A 377 18.23 33.71 -12.91
CA SER A 377 17.34 33.63 -14.07
C SER A 377 17.04 32.16 -14.42
N PRO A 378 15.76 31.73 -14.44
CA PRO A 378 15.39 30.37 -14.80
C PRO A 378 15.55 30.17 -16.31
N SER A 379 16.61 29.47 -16.70
CA SER A 379 16.88 29.03 -18.07
C SER A 379 17.00 27.51 -18.12
N PHE A 380 16.69 26.89 -19.26
CA PHE A 380 16.90 25.45 -19.46
C PHE A 380 18.35 25.02 -19.13
N ARG A 381 19.35 25.82 -19.55
CA ARG A 381 20.78 25.60 -19.23
C ARG A 381 21.12 25.71 -17.73
N SER A 382 20.22 26.26 -16.92
CA SER A 382 20.38 26.34 -15.47
C SER A 382 19.58 25.24 -14.77
N LEU A 383 18.38 24.90 -15.25
CA LEU A 383 17.60 23.77 -14.74
C LEU A 383 18.35 22.44 -14.97
N THR A 384 19.04 22.27 -16.11
CA THR A 384 19.91 21.10 -16.31
C THR A 384 21.08 21.07 -15.34
N LYS A 385 21.71 22.22 -15.03
CA LYS A 385 22.77 22.30 -14.01
C LYS A 385 22.24 21.87 -12.63
N GLU A 386 21.11 22.41 -12.20
CA GLU A 386 20.47 22.04 -10.92
C GLU A 386 20.17 20.52 -10.87
N ALA A 387 19.68 19.94 -11.96
CA ALA A 387 19.45 18.49 -12.06
C ALA A 387 20.76 17.66 -12.01
N LEU A 388 21.85 18.13 -12.61
CA LEU A 388 23.17 17.47 -12.54
C LEU A 388 23.70 17.38 -11.09
N VAL A 389 23.40 18.36 -10.22
CA VAL A 389 23.82 18.32 -8.80
C VAL A 389 23.09 17.24 -7.99
N LEU A 390 21.95 16.73 -8.49
CA LEU A 390 21.22 15.61 -7.87
C LEU A 390 21.81 14.24 -8.22
N LEU A 391 22.52 14.14 -9.35
CA LEU A 391 22.99 12.86 -9.89
C LEU A 391 23.89 12.05 -8.94
N PRO A 392 24.84 12.60 -8.16
CA PRO A 392 25.71 11.78 -7.31
C PRO A 392 24.93 11.01 -6.24
N GLY A 393 23.98 11.66 -5.57
CA GLY A 393 23.14 11.01 -4.55
C GLY A 393 22.08 10.07 -5.15
N ALA A 394 21.52 10.44 -6.30
CA ALA A 394 20.62 9.55 -7.05
C ALA A 394 21.35 8.28 -7.53
N ALA A 395 22.56 8.41 -8.08
CA ALA A 395 23.37 7.30 -8.56
C ALA A 395 23.89 6.41 -7.43
N LEU A 396 24.35 7.00 -6.31
CA LEU A 396 24.73 6.25 -5.11
C LEU A 396 23.56 5.42 -4.58
N THR A 397 22.37 6.02 -4.48
CA THR A 397 21.16 5.33 -4.02
C THR A 397 20.75 4.23 -5.00
N ALA A 398 20.70 4.52 -6.30
CA ALA A 398 20.40 3.52 -7.32
C ALA A 398 21.41 2.35 -7.34
N ALA A 399 22.70 2.62 -7.11
CA ALA A 399 23.73 1.59 -7.00
C ALA A 399 23.53 0.68 -5.78
N VAL A 400 23.15 1.24 -4.62
CA VAL A 400 22.80 0.45 -3.43
C VAL A 400 21.57 -0.43 -3.69
N PHE A 401 20.51 0.14 -4.27
CA PHE A 401 19.29 -0.62 -4.58
C PHE A 401 19.54 -1.73 -5.60
N VAL A 402 20.24 -1.45 -6.70
CA VAL A 402 20.63 -2.46 -7.70
C VAL A 402 21.53 -3.54 -7.07
N ALA A 403 22.45 -3.19 -6.18
CA ALA A 403 23.31 -4.17 -5.51
C ALA A 403 22.51 -5.10 -4.59
N VAL A 404 21.60 -4.56 -3.77
CA VAL A 404 20.75 -5.35 -2.87
C VAL A 404 19.75 -6.21 -3.65
N ASP A 405 19.05 -5.66 -4.64
CA ASP A 405 18.14 -6.41 -5.50
C ASP A 405 18.89 -7.52 -6.27
N SER A 406 20.05 -7.22 -6.87
CA SER A 406 20.85 -8.22 -7.60
C SER A 406 21.41 -9.33 -6.70
N TRP A 407 21.72 -9.01 -5.44
CA TRP A 407 22.14 -10.01 -4.45
C TRP A 407 20.96 -10.92 -4.05
N TYR A 408 19.83 -10.33 -3.66
CA TYR A 408 18.65 -11.05 -3.19
C TYR A 408 18.02 -11.95 -4.28
N PHE A 409 17.93 -11.46 -5.51
CA PHE A 409 17.39 -12.24 -6.64
C PHE A 409 18.43 -13.16 -7.30
N SER A 410 19.69 -13.22 -6.81
CA SER A 410 20.69 -14.15 -7.35
C SER A 410 20.38 -15.59 -6.92
N SER A 411 20.15 -16.46 -7.90
CA SER A 411 19.99 -17.90 -7.70
C SER A 411 21.21 -18.66 -8.23
N PRO A 412 21.57 -19.85 -7.71
CA PRO A 412 22.64 -20.69 -8.27
C PRO A 412 22.51 -20.98 -9.77
N SER A 413 21.30 -20.94 -10.33
CA SER A 413 21.03 -21.10 -11.76
C SER A 413 21.10 -19.81 -12.60
N ARG A 414 21.19 -18.63 -11.95
CA ARG A 414 21.38 -17.32 -12.59
C ARG A 414 22.22 -16.36 -11.72
N PRO A 415 23.48 -16.71 -11.37
CA PRO A 415 24.33 -15.82 -10.60
C PRO A 415 24.83 -14.65 -11.48
N ARG A 416 24.81 -13.43 -10.93
CA ARG A 416 25.46 -12.21 -11.50
C ARG A 416 24.76 -11.52 -12.70
N THR A 417 23.44 -11.63 -12.87
CA THR A 417 22.71 -10.64 -13.68
C THR A 417 22.43 -9.39 -12.85
N LEU A 418 22.82 -8.20 -13.33
CA LEU A 418 22.40 -6.93 -12.71
C LEU A 418 20.89 -6.75 -12.87
N ILE A 419 20.19 -6.54 -11.77
CA ILE A 419 18.73 -6.44 -11.72
C ILE A 419 18.34 -5.00 -11.42
N LEU A 420 17.60 -4.41 -12.36
CA LEU A 420 17.05 -3.06 -12.27
C LEU A 420 15.54 -3.15 -12.17
N THR A 421 15.04 -3.37 -10.94
CA THR A 421 13.62 -3.61 -10.67
C THR A 421 12.66 -2.57 -11.29
N PRO A 422 12.96 -1.25 -11.36
CA PRO A 422 12.06 -0.28 -12.01
C PRO A 422 11.97 -0.46 -13.53
N ALA A 423 13.05 -0.91 -14.19
CA ALA A 423 13.03 -1.17 -15.62
C ALA A 423 12.23 -2.44 -15.94
N ASN A 424 12.32 -3.46 -15.08
CA ASN A 424 11.49 -4.67 -15.17
C ASN A 424 10.01 -4.33 -14.92
N PHE A 425 9.71 -3.51 -13.90
CA PHE A 425 8.37 -3.01 -13.62
C PHE A 425 7.79 -2.26 -14.82
N LEU A 426 8.53 -1.30 -15.38
CA LEU A 426 8.09 -0.53 -16.55
C LEU A 426 7.92 -1.44 -17.78
N ARG A 427 8.81 -2.41 -18.00
CA ARG A 427 8.66 -3.39 -19.10
C ARG A 427 7.39 -4.23 -18.95
N TYR A 428 7.04 -4.65 -17.73
CA TYR A 428 5.80 -5.39 -17.47
C TYR A 428 4.55 -4.52 -17.67
N ASN A 429 4.56 -3.29 -17.13
CA ASN A 429 3.42 -2.37 -17.10
C ASN A 429 3.27 -1.50 -18.37
N LEU A 430 4.12 -1.70 -19.37
CA LEU A 430 3.97 -1.12 -20.72
C LEU A 430 3.59 -2.18 -21.78
N ASP A 431 3.47 -3.45 -21.39
CA ASP A 431 2.96 -4.51 -22.25
C ASP A 431 1.42 -4.41 -22.35
N PRO A 432 0.84 -4.22 -23.55
CA PRO A 432 -0.62 -4.11 -23.71
C PRO A 432 -1.36 -5.40 -23.33
N VAL A 433 -0.71 -6.57 -23.36
CA VAL A 433 -1.31 -7.86 -22.96
C VAL A 433 -1.48 -7.94 -21.45
N ASN A 434 -0.54 -7.39 -20.69
CA ASN A 434 -0.66 -7.25 -19.24
C ASN A 434 -1.68 -6.16 -18.89
N LEU A 435 -1.63 -5.00 -19.57
CA LEU A 435 -2.60 -3.91 -19.37
C LEU A 435 -4.04 -4.35 -19.59
N ALA A 436 -4.31 -5.20 -20.58
CA ALA A 436 -5.64 -5.76 -20.85
C ALA A 436 -6.17 -6.71 -19.75
N ARG A 437 -5.34 -7.13 -18.79
CA ARG A 437 -5.73 -7.95 -17.62
C ARG A 437 -6.04 -7.12 -16.37
N HIS A 438 -5.69 -5.84 -16.38
CA HIS A 438 -5.98 -4.90 -15.29
C HIS A 438 -7.30 -4.15 -15.54
N GLY A 439 -8.10 -3.96 -14.49
CA GLY A 439 -9.37 -3.24 -14.58
C GLY A 439 -9.20 -1.81 -15.11
N THR A 440 -10.05 -1.43 -16.05
CA THR A 440 -10.06 -0.09 -16.65
C THR A 440 -11.08 0.81 -15.95
N HIS A 441 -10.60 1.95 -15.47
CA HIS A 441 -11.41 2.98 -14.82
C HIS A 441 -11.52 4.21 -15.74
N MET A 442 -12.54 5.03 -15.53
CA MET A 442 -12.64 6.34 -16.18
C MET A 442 -11.46 7.23 -15.74
N GLN A 443 -10.87 7.99 -16.66
CA GLN A 443 -9.68 8.82 -16.36
C GLN A 443 -9.90 9.87 -15.25
N LEU A 444 -11.15 10.19 -14.94
CA LEU A 444 -11.55 11.14 -13.88
C LEU A 444 -11.72 10.49 -12.50
N THR A 445 -11.59 9.18 -12.33
CA THR A 445 -11.86 8.49 -11.05
C THR A 445 -11.03 9.04 -9.89
N HIS A 446 -9.74 9.36 -10.11
CA HIS A 446 -8.92 10.01 -9.07
C HIS A 446 -9.50 11.36 -8.59
N LEU A 447 -10.07 12.16 -9.50
CA LEU A 447 -10.58 13.50 -9.21
C LEU A 447 -12.03 13.50 -8.69
N ALA A 448 -12.91 12.73 -9.33
CA ALA A 448 -14.33 12.73 -9.04
C ALA A 448 -14.73 11.81 -7.88
N VAL A 449 -13.92 10.77 -7.60
CA VAL A 449 -14.24 9.74 -6.61
C VAL A 449 -13.15 9.64 -5.54
N ASN A 450 -11.93 9.24 -5.90
CA ASN A 450 -10.92 8.85 -4.92
C ASN A 450 -10.46 10.01 -4.03
N GLY A 451 -10.36 11.23 -4.58
CA GLY A 451 -10.07 12.45 -3.81
C GLY A 451 -11.14 12.75 -2.74
N PHE A 452 -12.42 12.55 -3.07
CA PHE A 452 -13.52 12.68 -2.10
C PHE A 452 -13.54 11.51 -1.11
N LEU A 453 -13.28 10.28 -1.55
CA LEU A 453 -13.24 9.09 -0.69
C LEU A 453 -12.16 9.22 0.39
N LEU A 454 -10.96 9.69 0.05
CA LEU A 454 -9.86 9.84 1.02
C LEU A 454 -9.93 11.12 1.85
N PHE A 455 -10.31 12.25 1.26
CA PHE A 455 -10.14 13.56 1.91
C PHE A 455 -11.42 14.39 2.06
N GLY A 456 -12.54 13.95 1.47
CA GLY A 456 -13.87 14.53 1.64
C GLY A 456 -13.91 16.04 1.44
N VAL A 457 -14.31 16.76 2.50
CA VAL A 457 -14.45 18.22 2.51
C VAL A 457 -13.12 18.95 2.23
N LEU A 458 -11.96 18.34 2.55
CA LEU A 458 -10.66 18.92 2.23
C LEU A 458 -10.43 18.92 0.71
N HIS A 459 -10.80 17.85 0.01
CA HIS A 459 -10.72 17.80 -1.46
C HIS A 459 -11.65 18.84 -2.10
N ALA A 460 -12.87 18.99 -1.58
CA ALA A 460 -13.79 20.05 -2.01
C ALA A 460 -13.19 21.45 -1.83
N HIS A 461 -12.46 21.70 -0.73
CA HIS A 461 -11.72 22.95 -0.52
C HIS A 461 -10.56 23.15 -1.51
N ALA A 462 -9.81 22.10 -1.85
CA ALA A 462 -8.76 22.17 -2.87
C ALA A 462 -9.33 22.49 -4.26
N LEU A 463 -10.44 21.84 -4.65
CA LEU A 463 -11.16 22.14 -5.89
C LEU A 463 -11.69 23.58 -5.92
N GLN A 464 -12.29 24.04 -4.82
CA GLN A 464 -12.77 25.43 -4.70
C GLN A 464 -11.61 26.45 -4.76
N ALA A 465 -10.46 26.14 -4.17
CA ALA A 465 -9.26 26.97 -4.23
C ALA A 465 -8.69 27.02 -5.66
N ALA A 466 -8.54 25.87 -6.32
CA ALA A 466 -8.11 25.78 -7.72
C ALA A 466 -9.05 26.58 -8.66
N TRP A 467 -10.36 26.46 -8.48
CA TRP A 467 -11.36 27.17 -9.29
C TRP A 467 -11.33 28.69 -9.10
N ARG A 468 -11.21 29.18 -7.85
CA ARG A 468 -11.00 30.61 -7.57
C ARG A 468 -9.71 31.12 -8.21
N GLN A 469 -8.63 30.36 -8.05
CA GLN A 469 -7.30 30.72 -8.54
C GLN A 469 -7.23 30.73 -10.07
N LEU A 470 -7.89 29.78 -10.75
CA LEU A 470 -8.08 29.76 -12.20
C LEU A 470 -8.88 30.98 -12.68
N ARG A 471 -10.02 31.30 -12.04
CA ARG A 471 -10.82 32.50 -12.36
C ARG A 471 -10.00 33.79 -12.24
N ALA A 472 -9.23 33.93 -11.16
CA ALA A 472 -8.34 35.08 -10.98
C ALA A 472 -7.26 35.16 -12.08
N CYS A 473 -6.69 34.02 -12.48
CA CYS A 473 -5.70 33.96 -13.56
C CYS A 473 -6.28 34.36 -14.93
N LEU A 474 -7.48 33.87 -15.27
CA LEU A 474 -8.21 34.26 -16.50
C LEU A 474 -8.57 35.75 -16.51
N GLN A 475 -8.98 36.31 -15.36
CA GLN A 475 -9.25 37.75 -15.22
C GLN A 475 -7.98 38.60 -15.31
N ALA A 476 -6.85 38.12 -14.77
CA ALA A 476 -5.56 38.81 -14.89
C ALA A 476 -5.03 38.78 -16.34
N PHE A 477 -5.11 37.62 -17.00
CA PHE A 477 -4.78 37.47 -18.42
C PHE A 477 -5.55 38.46 -19.30
N ALA A 478 -6.87 38.54 -19.12
CA ALA A 478 -7.76 39.43 -19.86
C ALA A 478 -7.53 40.94 -19.59
N ARG A 479 -6.85 41.31 -18.49
CA ARG A 479 -6.61 42.71 -18.09
C ARG A 479 -5.18 43.20 -18.32
N VAL A 480 -4.18 42.33 -18.17
CA VAL A 480 -2.76 42.74 -18.07
C VAL A 480 -1.82 41.87 -18.93
N GLY A 481 -2.37 40.93 -19.69
CA GLY A 481 -1.62 40.04 -20.57
C GLY A 481 -0.91 38.88 -19.86
N PHE A 482 -0.46 37.91 -20.65
CA PHE A 482 0.02 36.60 -20.20
C PHE A 482 1.16 36.67 -19.17
N LEU A 483 2.22 37.45 -19.46
CA LEU A 483 3.44 37.46 -18.64
C LEU A 483 3.19 38.01 -17.23
N ARG A 484 2.53 39.17 -17.12
CA ARG A 484 2.19 39.78 -15.81
C ARG A 484 1.20 38.94 -15.00
N ALA A 485 0.31 38.19 -15.67
CA ALA A 485 -0.56 37.22 -14.99
C ALA A 485 0.23 36.02 -14.43
N LEU A 486 1.24 35.53 -15.16
CA LEU A 486 2.13 34.46 -14.69
C LEU A 486 3.00 34.91 -13.50
N ASP A 487 3.57 36.11 -13.52
CA ASP A 487 4.38 36.62 -12.41
C ASP A 487 3.53 36.79 -11.13
N ALA A 488 2.30 37.31 -11.26
CA ALA A 488 1.35 37.41 -10.15
C ALA A 488 0.92 36.03 -9.61
N TRP A 489 0.75 35.03 -10.48
CA TRP A 489 0.48 33.64 -10.08
C TRP A 489 1.65 33.03 -9.31
N ARG A 490 2.87 33.27 -9.80
CA ARG A 490 4.14 32.69 -9.32
C ARG A 490 4.56 33.23 -7.95
N LEU A 491 4.08 34.40 -7.52
CA LEU A 491 4.42 34.94 -6.19
C LEU A 491 3.69 34.27 -5.01
N GLN A 492 2.61 33.50 -5.25
CA GLN A 492 1.73 33.04 -4.17
C GLN A 492 1.97 31.58 -3.76
N SER A 493 2.31 31.35 -2.48
CA SER A 493 2.57 30.01 -1.92
C SER A 493 1.42 29.01 -2.10
N ARG A 494 0.17 29.49 -2.07
CA ARG A 494 -1.03 28.67 -2.34
C ARG A 494 -1.09 28.16 -3.78
N SER A 495 -0.61 28.91 -4.77
CA SER A 495 -0.53 28.45 -6.17
C SER A 495 0.36 27.22 -6.30
N HIS A 496 1.49 27.23 -5.59
CA HIS A 496 2.44 26.12 -5.57
C HIS A 496 1.86 24.88 -4.87
N LEU A 497 1.20 25.02 -3.72
CA LEU A 497 0.50 23.89 -3.07
C LEU A 497 -0.57 23.27 -3.98
N LEU A 498 -1.30 24.09 -4.74
CA LEU A 498 -2.30 23.59 -5.70
C LEU A 498 -1.64 22.80 -6.84
N LEU A 499 -0.49 23.22 -7.36
CA LEU A 499 0.27 22.46 -8.37
C LEU A 499 0.83 21.16 -7.79
N ILE A 500 1.42 21.21 -6.58
CA ILE A 500 1.95 20.05 -5.84
C ILE A 500 0.85 19.03 -5.53
N TYR A 501 -0.41 19.46 -5.39
CA TYR A 501 -1.56 18.58 -5.19
C TYR A 501 -2.15 18.04 -6.52
N PHE A 502 -2.47 18.91 -7.48
CA PHE A 502 -3.23 18.53 -8.67
C PHE A 502 -2.39 17.94 -9.82
N THR A 503 -1.11 18.29 -9.96
CA THR A 503 -0.26 17.71 -11.02
C THR A 503 -0.03 16.21 -10.86
N PRO A 504 0.43 15.69 -9.69
CA PRO A 504 0.49 14.24 -9.47
C PRO A 504 -0.86 13.54 -9.64
N LEU A 505 -1.95 14.13 -9.15
CA LEU A 505 -3.30 13.59 -9.34
C LEU A 505 -3.63 13.43 -10.83
N ALA A 506 -3.39 14.47 -11.64
CA ALA A 506 -3.62 14.45 -13.09
C ALA A 506 -2.72 13.46 -13.84
N LEU A 507 -1.45 13.32 -13.44
CA LEU A 507 -0.50 12.37 -14.02
C LEU A 507 -0.89 10.92 -13.70
N LEU A 508 -1.30 10.63 -12.46
CA LEU A 508 -1.83 9.31 -12.09
C LEU A 508 -3.18 9.04 -12.76
N SER A 509 -3.98 10.08 -13.03
CA SER A 509 -5.20 10.01 -13.84
C SER A 509 -4.98 9.67 -15.33
N ALA A 510 -3.76 9.72 -15.84
CA ALA A 510 -3.47 9.31 -17.22
C ALA A 510 -3.51 7.77 -17.40
N PHE A 511 -3.23 7.01 -16.33
CA PHE A 511 -3.27 5.55 -16.34
C PHE A 511 -4.70 5.03 -16.19
N SER A 512 -4.99 3.90 -16.82
CA SER A 512 -6.32 3.27 -16.80
C SER A 512 -6.70 2.68 -15.44
N HIS A 513 -5.72 2.32 -14.61
CA HIS A 513 -5.91 1.72 -13.30
C HIS A 513 -5.85 2.81 -12.21
N GLN A 514 -6.96 3.03 -11.48
CA GLN A 514 -7.15 4.22 -10.62
C GLN A 514 -7.73 3.88 -9.24
N GLU A 515 -6.91 3.25 -8.41
CA GLU A 515 -7.26 2.91 -7.04
C GLU A 515 -7.02 4.09 -6.08
N ALA A 516 -7.84 4.21 -5.02
CA ALA A 516 -7.74 5.36 -4.13
C ALA A 516 -6.37 5.49 -3.45
N ARG A 517 -5.76 4.37 -3.04
CA ARG A 517 -4.47 4.32 -2.35
C ARG A 517 -3.31 5.02 -3.06
N PHE A 518 -3.36 5.20 -4.38
CA PHE A 518 -2.32 5.95 -5.10
C PHE A 518 -2.29 7.44 -4.71
N LEU A 519 -3.39 8.00 -4.19
CA LEU A 519 -3.45 9.41 -3.84
C LEU A 519 -3.02 9.73 -2.39
N ILE A 520 -2.76 8.74 -1.52
CA ILE A 520 -2.45 9.02 -0.10
C ILE A 520 -1.23 9.94 0.15
N PRO A 521 -0.19 10.02 -0.71
CA PRO A 521 0.87 11.03 -0.58
C PRO A 521 0.35 12.47 -0.62
N LEU A 522 -0.77 12.73 -1.28
CA LEU A 522 -1.36 14.07 -1.43
C LEU A 522 -1.95 14.63 -0.13
N LEU A 523 -2.06 13.83 0.93
CA LEU A 523 -2.56 14.26 2.23
C LEU A 523 -1.74 15.44 2.80
N VAL A 524 -0.41 15.39 2.69
CA VAL A 524 0.49 16.43 3.24
C VAL A 524 0.28 17.81 2.59
N PRO A 525 0.39 17.98 1.25
CA PRO A 525 0.11 19.28 0.62
C PRO A 525 -1.35 19.73 0.80
N LEU A 526 -2.30 18.81 0.91
CA LEU A 526 -3.71 19.14 1.16
C LEU A 526 -3.94 19.69 2.57
N VAL A 527 -3.36 19.05 3.59
CA VAL A 527 -3.39 19.52 4.99
C VAL A 527 -2.79 20.92 5.10
N LEU A 528 -1.67 21.19 4.42
CA LEU A 528 -1.03 22.51 4.37
C LEU A 528 -1.93 23.56 3.68
N LEU A 529 -2.60 23.20 2.58
CA LEU A 529 -3.52 24.07 1.87
C LEU A 529 -4.78 24.43 2.69
N CYS A 530 -5.26 23.48 3.51
CA CYS A 530 -6.51 23.59 4.27
C CYS A 530 -6.36 24.10 5.72
N SER A 531 -5.15 24.42 6.19
CA SER A 531 -4.88 24.96 7.54
C SER A 531 -4.25 26.37 7.57
N PRO A 532 -4.74 27.35 6.78
CA PRO A 532 -4.13 28.68 6.70
C PRO A 532 -4.17 29.45 8.03
N GLN A 533 -3.12 30.20 8.34
CA GLN A 533 -2.97 30.93 9.61
C GLN A 533 -4.07 31.97 9.91
N THR A 534 -4.87 32.35 8.92
CA THR A 534 -5.84 33.46 9.00
C THR A 534 -7.31 33.03 8.98
N GLN A 535 -7.64 31.74 8.93
CA GLN A 535 -9.04 31.27 8.95
C GLN A 535 -9.23 30.01 9.81
N PRO A 536 -10.38 29.84 10.49
CA PRO A 536 -10.71 28.63 11.22
C PRO A 536 -10.87 27.44 10.28
N ALA A 537 -10.45 26.25 10.70
CA ALA A 537 -10.61 25.02 9.94
C ALA A 537 -12.10 24.75 9.62
N PRO A 538 -12.47 24.46 8.36
CA PRO A 538 -13.86 24.33 7.93
C PRO A 538 -14.54 23.10 8.52
N CYS A 539 -15.83 23.25 8.87
CA CYS A 539 -16.76 22.16 9.19
C CYS A 539 -16.21 21.05 10.11
N LYS A 540 -15.56 21.43 11.22
CA LYS A 540 -14.86 20.52 12.16
C LYS A 540 -15.65 19.24 12.50
N GLY A 541 -16.94 19.36 12.83
CA GLY A 541 -17.80 18.22 13.16
C GLY A 541 -18.03 17.26 11.97
N THR A 542 -18.33 17.81 10.79
CA THR A 542 -18.49 17.03 9.54
C THR A 542 -17.19 16.31 9.16
N LEU A 543 -16.04 16.98 9.32
CA LEU A 543 -14.73 16.40 9.04
C LEU A 543 -14.36 15.31 10.05
N ALA A 544 -14.65 15.51 11.33
CA ALA A 544 -14.46 14.49 12.35
C ALA A 544 -15.34 13.24 12.08
N LEU A 545 -16.63 13.45 11.76
CA LEU A 545 -17.55 12.36 11.40
C LEU A 545 -17.09 11.61 10.13
N PHE A 546 -16.67 12.33 9.08
CA PHE A 546 -16.13 11.73 7.86
C PHE A 546 -14.93 10.82 8.15
N ASN A 547 -13.97 11.28 8.98
CA ASN A 547 -12.81 10.47 9.32
C ASN A 547 -13.15 9.33 10.30
N ALA A 548 -14.09 9.50 11.23
CA ALA A 548 -14.56 8.42 12.08
C ALA A 548 -15.25 7.31 11.26
N LEU A 549 -16.09 7.68 10.29
CA LEU A 549 -16.72 6.72 9.37
C LEU A 549 -15.70 6.04 8.45
N GLY A 550 -14.72 6.78 7.90
CA GLY A 550 -13.63 6.20 7.11
C GLY A 550 -12.74 5.24 7.91
N ALA A 551 -12.43 5.57 9.16
CA ALA A 551 -11.67 4.72 10.07
C ALA A 551 -12.44 3.46 10.47
N LEU A 552 -13.74 3.57 10.73
CA LEU A 552 -14.61 2.42 10.97
C LEU A 552 -14.70 1.53 9.72
N PHE A 553 -14.93 2.12 8.55
CA PHE A 553 -15.08 1.40 7.30
C PHE A 553 -13.80 0.64 6.92
N PHE A 554 -12.69 1.35 6.68
CA PHE A 554 -11.44 0.75 6.20
C PHE A 554 -10.62 0.08 7.32
N GLY A 555 -10.72 0.57 8.55
CA GLY A 555 -10.02 0.00 9.71
C GLY A 555 -10.68 -1.22 10.32
N CYS A 556 -12.02 -1.35 10.24
CA CYS A 556 -12.77 -2.42 10.90
C CYS A 556 -13.65 -3.27 9.98
N LEU A 557 -14.49 -2.64 9.13
CA LEU A 557 -15.57 -3.35 8.42
C LEU A 557 -15.11 -4.02 7.11
N HIS A 558 -14.40 -3.29 6.25
CA HIS A 558 -14.04 -3.71 4.89
C HIS A 558 -13.15 -4.96 4.93
N GLN A 559 -13.68 -6.08 4.40
CA GLN A 559 -13.10 -7.43 4.46
C GLN A 559 -12.75 -7.89 5.90
N GLY A 560 -13.35 -7.26 6.93
CA GLY A 560 -12.87 -7.27 8.31
C GLY A 560 -12.78 -8.63 9.00
N GLY A 561 -13.61 -9.60 8.61
CA GLY A 561 -13.60 -10.93 9.22
C GLY A 561 -12.42 -11.79 8.79
N LEU A 562 -11.66 -11.42 7.75
CA LEU A 562 -10.64 -12.29 7.17
C LEU A 562 -9.40 -12.42 8.07
N VAL A 563 -8.89 -11.32 8.64
CA VAL A 563 -7.73 -11.38 9.54
C VAL A 563 -8.06 -12.08 10.88
N PRO A 564 -9.18 -11.79 11.58
CA PRO A 564 -9.57 -12.56 12.76
C PRO A 564 -10.00 -14.01 12.44
N GLY A 565 -10.48 -14.26 11.21
CA GLY A 565 -10.82 -15.59 10.71
C GLY A 565 -9.58 -16.45 10.47
N LEU A 566 -8.51 -15.88 9.93
CA LEU A 566 -7.20 -16.55 9.85
C LEU A 566 -6.66 -16.85 11.25
N GLY A 567 -6.73 -15.90 12.19
CA GLY A 567 -6.38 -16.15 13.59
C GLY A 567 -7.32 -17.12 14.33
N HIS A 568 -8.48 -17.49 13.77
CA HIS A 568 -9.30 -18.61 14.22
C HIS A 568 -8.83 -19.93 13.60
N LEU A 569 -8.55 -19.94 12.29
CA LEU A 569 -8.05 -21.10 11.57
C LEU A 569 -6.67 -21.55 12.05
N GLU A 570 -5.77 -20.62 12.38
CA GLU A 570 -4.50 -20.85 13.09
C GLU A 570 -4.72 -21.79 14.31
N ARG A 571 -5.66 -21.44 15.18
CA ARG A 571 -6.00 -22.25 16.37
C ARG A 571 -6.74 -23.56 16.05
N VAL A 572 -7.31 -23.71 14.86
CA VAL A 572 -7.99 -24.95 14.42
C VAL A 572 -7.00 -25.92 13.77
N VAL A 573 -5.99 -25.44 13.04
CA VAL A 573 -4.96 -26.28 12.41
C VAL A 573 -3.87 -26.72 13.40
N HIS A 574 -3.52 -25.88 14.37
CA HIS A 574 -2.56 -26.20 15.44
C HIS A 574 -3.16 -26.98 16.61
N ALA A 575 -4.48 -27.16 16.67
CA ALA A 575 -5.13 -27.98 17.70
C ALA A 575 -5.11 -29.48 17.33
N PRO A 576 -4.60 -30.37 18.20
CA PRO A 576 -4.61 -31.80 17.94
C PRO A 576 -6.03 -32.36 17.98
N VAL A 577 -6.46 -33.02 16.90
CA VAL A 577 -7.82 -33.58 16.78
C VAL A 577 -7.93 -34.93 17.49
N LEU A 578 -7.04 -35.88 17.15
CA LEU A 578 -6.80 -37.12 17.89
C LEU A 578 -5.28 -37.27 18.11
N PRO A 579 -4.83 -37.81 19.26
CA PRO A 579 -3.43 -38.22 19.40
C PRO A 579 -3.09 -39.32 18.38
N HIS A 580 -1.92 -39.22 17.77
CA HIS A 580 -1.36 -40.17 16.78
C HIS A 580 -2.09 -40.29 15.42
N VAL A 581 -3.11 -39.48 15.13
CA VAL A 581 -3.75 -39.42 13.80
C VAL A 581 -3.38 -38.13 13.08
N SER A 582 -2.55 -38.24 12.04
CA SER A 582 -2.18 -37.11 11.20
C SER A 582 -3.41 -36.55 10.47
N THR A 583 -3.62 -35.23 10.56
CA THR A 583 -4.79 -34.56 9.98
C THR A 583 -4.37 -33.62 8.85
N ARG A 584 -4.93 -33.81 7.64
CA ARG A 584 -4.80 -32.88 6.52
C ARG A 584 -5.95 -31.88 6.56
N TYR A 585 -5.63 -30.61 6.37
CA TYR A 585 -6.62 -29.52 6.32
C TYR A 585 -6.65 -28.92 4.93
N THR A 586 -7.84 -28.61 4.40
CA THR A 586 -7.99 -27.79 3.18
C THR A 586 -8.78 -26.55 3.54
N LEU A 587 -8.17 -25.37 3.37
CA LEU A 587 -8.74 -24.08 3.72
C LEU A 587 -9.05 -23.32 2.42
N LEU A 588 -10.31 -23.39 1.98
CA LEU A 588 -10.78 -22.84 0.72
C LEU A 588 -11.46 -21.49 0.94
N PHE A 589 -10.89 -20.43 0.37
CA PHE A 589 -11.39 -19.06 0.44
C PHE A 589 -12.08 -18.69 -0.87
N THR A 590 -13.25 -18.05 -0.80
CA THR A 590 -14.03 -17.65 -1.97
C THR A 590 -14.81 -16.36 -1.70
N HIS A 591 -14.85 -15.46 -2.69
CA HIS A 591 -15.43 -14.09 -2.59
C HIS A 591 -14.82 -13.18 -1.49
N THR A 592 -13.65 -13.55 -0.95
CA THR A 592 -12.82 -12.69 -0.10
C THR A 592 -11.64 -12.13 -0.88
N TYR A 593 -10.89 -11.20 -0.28
CA TYR A 593 -9.51 -10.95 -0.69
C TYR A 593 -8.63 -12.18 -0.43
N MET A 594 -7.52 -12.27 -1.17
CA MET A 594 -6.53 -13.33 -1.03
C MET A 594 -6.03 -13.42 0.42
N PRO A 595 -6.06 -14.60 1.06
CA PRO A 595 -5.68 -14.77 2.46
C PRO A 595 -4.16 -14.69 2.65
N PRO A 596 -3.61 -13.80 3.51
CA PRO A 596 -2.21 -13.87 3.91
C PRO A 596 -1.92 -15.15 4.69
N ARG A 597 -1.09 -16.04 4.13
CA ARG A 597 -0.78 -17.36 4.70
C ARG A 597 0.14 -17.27 5.92
N HIS A 598 1.04 -16.28 5.97
CA HIS A 598 1.99 -16.16 7.08
C HIS A 598 1.29 -16.00 8.44
N LEU A 599 0.06 -15.47 8.48
CA LEU A 599 -0.75 -15.34 9.69
C LEU A 599 -1.28 -16.67 10.26
N LEU A 600 -1.17 -17.78 9.53
CA LEU A 600 -1.48 -19.13 10.03
C LEU A 600 -0.31 -19.78 10.79
N HIS A 601 0.88 -19.17 10.76
CA HIS A 601 2.12 -19.68 11.34
C HIS A 601 2.37 -21.17 11.02
N LEU A 602 2.40 -21.52 9.73
CA LEU A 602 2.59 -22.89 9.26
C LEU A 602 4.07 -23.15 8.90
N PRO A 603 4.59 -24.38 9.08
CA PRO A 603 5.95 -24.73 8.66
C PRO A 603 6.04 -24.79 7.13
N GLY A 604 7.00 -24.06 6.54
CA GLY A 604 7.05 -23.85 5.08
C GLY A 604 7.28 -25.09 4.20
N LEU A 605 7.68 -26.24 4.76
CA LEU A 605 7.89 -27.48 4.02
C LEU A 605 7.10 -28.64 4.65
N GLY A 606 6.27 -29.32 3.85
CA GLY A 606 5.47 -30.45 4.32
C GLY A 606 4.26 -30.07 5.19
N SER A 607 3.82 -28.80 5.15
CA SER A 607 2.59 -28.31 5.78
C SER A 607 1.41 -29.26 5.48
N PRO A 608 0.69 -29.77 6.50
CA PRO A 608 -0.51 -30.58 6.30
C PRO A 608 -1.73 -29.73 5.91
N VAL A 609 -1.56 -28.42 5.73
CA VAL A 609 -2.62 -27.46 5.42
C VAL A 609 -2.49 -26.99 3.97
N GLU A 610 -3.55 -27.18 3.19
CA GLU A 610 -3.65 -26.72 1.81
C GLU A 610 -4.55 -25.48 1.75
N VAL A 611 -3.94 -24.29 1.63
CA VAL A 611 -4.69 -23.04 1.45
C VAL A 611 -5.00 -22.82 -0.04
N VAL A 612 -6.28 -22.63 -0.34
CA VAL A 612 -6.81 -22.47 -1.72
C VAL A 612 -7.55 -21.15 -1.80
N ASP A 613 -7.16 -20.27 -2.72
CA ASP A 613 -7.91 -19.06 -3.05
C ASP A 613 -8.65 -19.28 -4.38
N MET A 614 -9.97 -19.14 -4.35
CA MET A 614 -10.84 -19.25 -5.53
C MET A 614 -11.26 -17.88 -6.10
N ALA A 615 -10.87 -16.77 -5.48
CA ALA A 615 -11.32 -15.42 -5.84
C ALA A 615 -12.87 -15.32 -5.91
N GLY A 616 -13.39 -14.40 -6.72
CA GLY A 616 -14.78 -14.39 -7.16
C GLY A 616 -15.06 -15.44 -8.25
N SER A 617 -14.85 -16.72 -7.94
CA SER A 617 -15.24 -17.87 -8.78
C SER A 617 -16.76 -18.01 -8.89
N GLU A 618 -17.29 -18.50 -10.01
CA GLU A 618 -18.71 -18.87 -10.08
C GLU A 618 -19.03 -20.11 -9.21
N ASP A 619 -20.26 -20.18 -8.69
CA ASP A 619 -20.79 -21.25 -7.85
C ASP A 619 -20.49 -22.67 -8.37
N TRP A 620 -20.59 -22.88 -9.69
CA TRP A 620 -20.36 -24.19 -10.30
C TRP A 620 -18.90 -24.65 -10.18
N LEU A 621 -17.95 -23.71 -10.27
CA LEU A 621 -16.53 -23.98 -10.15
C LEU A 621 -16.17 -24.25 -8.68
N LEU A 622 -16.80 -23.53 -7.74
CA LEU A 622 -16.73 -23.83 -6.31
C LEU A 622 -17.22 -25.26 -6.02
N CYS A 623 -18.41 -25.64 -6.50
CA CYS A 623 -18.93 -27.00 -6.30
C CYS A 623 -18.05 -28.07 -6.97
N GLN A 624 -17.45 -27.77 -8.14
CA GLN A 624 -16.48 -28.67 -8.78
C GLN A 624 -15.19 -28.82 -7.95
N ALA A 625 -14.66 -27.73 -7.41
CA ALA A 625 -13.47 -27.76 -6.54
C ALA A 625 -13.72 -28.60 -5.29
N LEU A 626 -14.84 -28.38 -4.59
CA LEU A 626 -15.22 -29.16 -3.40
C LEU A 626 -15.33 -30.66 -3.71
N ASN A 627 -15.98 -31.03 -4.82
CA ASN A 627 -16.04 -32.42 -5.30
C ASN A 627 -14.65 -33.01 -5.63
N ASN A 628 -13.72 -32.20 -6.13
CA ASN A 628 -12.35 -32.67 -6.42
C ASN A 628 -11.54 -32.88 -5.12
N PHE A 629 -11.75 -32.06 -4.09
CA PHE A 629 -11.08 -32.22 -2.79
C PHE A 629 -11.57 -33.44 -2.02
N THR A 630 -12.89 -33.69 -1.95
CA THR A 630 -13.42 -34.88 -1.27
C THR A 630 -13.08 -36.19 -2.00
N ARG A 631 -12.80 -36.15 -3.30
CA ARG A 631 -12.40 -37.32 -4.11
C ARG A 631 -10.88 -37.58 -4.11
N GLN A 632 -10.06 -36.81 -3.40
CA GLN A 632 -8.62 -37.08 -3.32
C GLN A 632 -8.36 -38.46 -2.68
N PRO A 633 -7.56 -39.37 -3.29
CA PRO A 633 -7.30 -40.70 -2.73
C PRO A 633 -6.68 -40.70 -1.33
N ALA A 634 -5.97 -39.63 -0.96
CA ALA A 634 -5.40 -39.45 0.38
C ALA A 634 -6.46 -39.20 1.48
N CYS A 635 -7.72 -38.91 1.09
CA CYS A 635 -8.82 -38.52 1.96
C CYS A 635 -10.03 -39.49 1.90
N GLN A 636 -9.94 -40.62 1.20
CA GLN A 636 -11.10 -41.51 1.05
C GLN A 636 -11.35 -42.35 2.32
N VAL A 637 -12.60 -42.28 2.77
CA VAL A 637 -13.38 -43.25 3.59
C VAL A 637 -12.60 -44.06 4.61
N ALA A 638 -12.69 -43.65 5.88
CA ALA A 638 -12.53 -44.50 7.08
C ALA A 638 -11.38 -45.55 7.06
N GLY A 639 -10.23 -45.19 6.48
CA GLY A 639 -9.11 -46.11 6.26
C GLY A 639 -7.88 -45.50 5.59
N GLY A 640 -8.00 -44.33 4.97
CA GLY A 640 -6.85 -43.54 4.52
C GLY A 640 -5.91 -43.14 5.68
N PRO A 641 -4.59 -42.98 5.44
CA PRO A 641 -3.60 -42.70 6.49
C PRO A 641 -3.65 -41.26 7.06
N TRP A 642 -4.59 -40.42 6.63
CA TRP A 642 -4.78 -39.05 7.09
C TRP A 642 -6.27 -38.77 7.31
N LEU A 643 -6.60 -38.10 8.41
CA LEU A 643 -7.93 -37.51 8.61
C LEU A 643 -8.03 -36.21 7.79
N CYS A 644 -8.97 -36.09 6.86
CA CYS A 644 -9.13 -34.86 6.09
C CYS A 644 -10.25 -33.95 6.65
N ARG A 645 -9.98 -32.64 6.78
CA ARG A 645 -10.95 -31.62 7.19
C ARG A 645 -11.01 -30.48 6.18
N LEU A 646 -12.17 -30.32 5.54
CA LEU A 646 -12.42 -29.31 4.50
C LEU A 646 -13.17 -28.12 5.10
N PHE A 647 -12.57 -26.93 5.00
CA PHE A 647 -13.15 -25.67 5.44
C PHE A 647 -13.40 -24.74 4.25
N VAL A 648 -14.61 -24.16 4.20
CA VAL A 648 -14.97 -23.12 3.22
C VAL A 648 -15.15 -21.78 3.94
N VAL A 649 -14.41 -20.78 3.50
CA VAL A 649 -14.38 -19.43 4.05
C VAL A 649 -15.02 -18.47 3.04
N THR A 650 -16.15 -17.88 3.42
CA THR A 650 -17.00 -17.13 2.47
C THR A 650 -17.77 -15.99 3.18
N PRO A 651 -17.97 -14.82 2.54
CA PRO A 651 -18.88 -13.79 3.04
C PRO A 651 -20.31 -14.29 3.28
N GLY A 652 -21.01 -13.73 4.26
CA GLY A 652 -22.43 -14.08 4.53
C GLY A 652 -23.37 -13.81 3.35
N THR A 653 -23.00 -12.90 2.44
CA THR A 653 -23.73 -12.62 1.20
C THR A 653 -23.62 -13.75 0.17
N THR A 654 -22.50 -14.47 0.13
CA THR A 654 -22.21 -15.55 -0.83
C THR A 654 -22.29 -16.95 -0.22
N ARG A 655 -22.44 -17.08 1.10
CA ARG A 655 -22.82 -18.32 1.81
C ARG A 655 -23.89 -19.17 1.11
N PRO A 656 -24.95 -18.62 0.46
CA PRO A 656 -25.92 -19.43 -0.28
C PRO A 656 -25.33 -20.25 -1.44
N ALA A 657 -24.21 -19.82 -2.04
CA ALA A 657 -23.51 -20.58 -3.09
C ALA A 657 -22.98 -21.92 -2.54
N VAL A 658 -22.35 -21.93 -1.36
CA VAL A 658 -21.84 -23.15 -0.73
C VAL A 658 -22.98 -24.14 -0.45
N LYS A 659 -24.17 -23.66 -0.06
CA LYS A 659 -25.34 -24.50 0.16
C LYS A 659 -25.85 -25.19 -1.11
N LYS A 660 -25.66 -24.61 -2.30
CA LYS A 660 -26.04 -25.24 -3.58
C LYS A 660 -25.18 -26.46 -3.90
N CYS A 661 -23.97 -26.56 -3.33
CA CYS A 661 -23.08 -27.70 -3.56
C CYS A 661 -23.47 -28.97 -2.79
N SER A 662 -24.52 -28.92 -1.95
CA SER A 662 -25.14 -30.08 -1.28
C SER A 662 -24.22 -30.92 -0.37
N PHE A 663 -23.11 -30.35 0.11
CA PHE A 663 -22.30 -30.96 1.17
C PHE A 663 -22.97 -30.78 2.54
N PRO A 664 -22.95 -31.79 3.43
CA PRO A 664 -23.45 -31.63 4.79
C PRO A 664 -22.55 -30.68 5.58
N LEU A 665 -23.17 -29.80 6.37
CA LEU A 665 -22.47 -28.84 7.22
C LEU A 665 -22.23 -29.46 8.60
N LYS A 666 -20.96 -29.63 8.98
CA LYS A 666 -20.56 -30.23 10.26
C LYS A 666 -20.43 -29.18 11.37
N ASN A 667 -19.90 -28.01 11.04
CA ASN A 667 -19.75 -26.88 11.97
C ASN A 667 -19.71 -25.54 11.22
N GLU A 668 -20.05 -24.45 11.89
CA GLU A 668 -20.05 -23.10 11.31
C GLU A 668 -19.65 -22.05 12.36
N ALA A 669 -18.61 -21.27 12.05
CA ALA A 669 -18.20 -20.11 12.84
C ALA A 669 -18.44 -18.81 12.07
N LEU A 670 -19.06 -17.83 12.72
CA LEU A 670 -19.31 -16.50 12.16
C LEU A 670 -18.33 -15.49 12.76
N ILE A 671 -17.52 -14.86 11.90
CA ILE A 671 -16.53 -13.85 12.27
C ILE A 671 -17.05 -12.47 11.87
N PHE A 672 -17.46 -11.68 12.86
CA PHE A 672 -18.00 -10.33 12.70
C PHE A 672 -16.95 -9.28 13.15
N PRO A 673 -16.84 -8.11 12.49
CA PRO A 673 -17.55 -7.69 11.28
C PRO A 673 -16.81 -8.06 9.98
N HIS A 674 -17.54 -8.32 8.91
CA HIS A 674 -17.00 -8.45 7.55
C HIS A 674 -17.96 -7.83 6.55
N LEU A 675 -17.49 -6.84 5.78
CA LEU A 675 -18.18 -6.25 4.65
C LEU A 675 -17.33 -6.44 3.39
N THR A 676 -17.81 -7.22 2.43
CA THR A 676 -17.24 -7.26 1.07
C THR A 676 -17.90 -6.19 0.19
N LEU A 677 -17.14 -5.60 -0.73
CA LEU A 677 -17.64 -4.70 -1.79
C LEU A 677 -17.69 -5.37 -3.17
N GLU A 678 -17.15 -6.58 -3.30
CA GLU A 678 -17.30 -7.40 -4.51
C GLU A 678 -18.75 -7.95 -4.56
N ASP A 679 -19.26 -8.42 -3.40
CA ASP A 679 -20.61 -8.98 -3.23
C ASP A 679 -21.40 -8.26 -2.12
N PRO A 680 -21.70 -6.95 -2.28
CA PRO A 680 -22.22 -6.12 -1.20
C PRO A 680 -23.63 -6.54 -0.75
N PRO A 681 -23.92 -6.51 0.57
CA PRO A 681 -25.22 -6.94 1.10
C PRO A 681 -26.36 -6.04 0.65
N ALA A 682 -27.48 -6.66 0.27
CA ALA A 682 -28.70 -5.94 -0.08
C ALA A 682 -29.20 -5.08 1.11
N LEU A 683 -29.71 -3.87 0.82
CA LEU A 683 -30.19 -2.96 1.85
C LEU A 683 -31.33 -3.57 2.69
N SER A 684 -32.16 -4.42 2.08
CA SER A 684 -33.18 -5.21 2.77
C SER A 684 -32.59 -6.22 3.76
N SER A 685 -31.49 -6.89 3.42
CA SER A 685 -30.77 -7.79 4.33
C SER A 685 -30.19 -7.03 5.53
N LEU A 686 -29.64 -5.84 5.31
CA LEU A 686 -29.11 -4.96 6.37
C LEU A 686 -30.19 -4.43 7.32
N LEU A 687 -31.45 -4.34 6.86
CA LEU A 687 -32.61 -3.96 7.68
C LEU A 687 -33.36 -5.17 8.26
N SER A 688 -32.95 -6.40 7.94
CA SER A 688 -33.54 -7.63 8.45
C SER A 688 -32.93 -8.05 9.79
N GLY A 689 -33.60 -8.93 10.54
CA GLY A 689 -33.01 -9.56 11.75
C GLY A 689 -31.70 -10.34 11.49
N ALA A 690 -31.47 -10.77 10.24
CA ALA A 690 -30.27 -11.50 9.81
C ALA A 690 -29.12 -10.59 9.32
N TRP A 691 -29.18 -9.27 9.59
CA TRP A 691 -28.14 -8.32 9.16
C TRP A 691 -26.72 -8.72 9.60
N ARG A 692 -26.60 -9.34 10.79
CA ARG A 692 -25.30 -9.76 11.36
C ARG A 692 -24.69 -10.94 10.61
N GLU A 693 -25.49 -11.87 10.07
CA GLU A 693 -24.98 -12.95 9.21
C GLU A 693 -24.41 -12.35 7.91
N HIS A 694 -25.17 -11.48 7.25
CA HIS A 694 -24.74 -10.80 6.02
C HIS A 694 -23.50 -9.90 6.21
N LEU A 695 -23.24 -9.45 7.44
CA LEU A 695 -22.03 -8.71 7.83
C LEU A 695 -21.01 -9.58 8.61
N SER A 696 -21.01 -10.89 8.42
CA SER A 696 -20.01 -11.82 8.96
C SER A 696 -19.28 -12.56 7.84
N LEU A 697 -18.05 -12.98 8.12
CA LEU A 697 -17.36 -14.01 7.35
C LEU A 697 -17.71 -15.37 7.96
N HIS A 698 -18.20 -16.29 7.14
CA HIS A 698 -18.57 -17.63 7.55
C HIS A 698 -17.40 -18.58 7.29
N ILE A 699 -17.04 -19.37 8.31
CA ILE A 699 -16.09 -20.47 8.23
C ILE A 699 -16.88 -21.77 8.43
N LEU A 700 -17.01 -22.54 7.36
CA LEU A 700 -17.87 -23.72 7.26
C LEU A 700 -17.01 -24.98 7.27
N GLU A 701 -17.09 -25.82 8.30
CA GLU A 701 -16.51 -27.17 8.26
C GLU A 701 -17.50 -28.10 7.55
N LEU A 702 -17.10 -28.66 6.42
CA LEU A 702 -17.91 -29.61 5.66
C LEU A 702 -17.71 -31.03 6.21
N GLY A 703 -18.79 -31.81 6.25
CA GLY A 703 -18.74 -33.24 6.47
C GLY A 703 -18.46 -34.01 5.18
N GLU A 704 -18.20 -35.31 5.31
CA GLU A 704 -18.17 -36.23 4.17
C GLU A 704 -19.52 -36.20 3.47
N GLN A 705 -19.52 -36.10 2.14
CA GLN A 705 -20.75 -36.27 1.36
C GLN A 705 -21.25 -37.70 1.61
N PRO A 706 -22.55 -37.92 1.92
CA PRO A 706 -23.07 -39.27 1.94
C PRO A 706 -22.86 -39.86 0.55
N ASP A 707 -22.12 -40.96 0.46
CA ASP A 707 -22.12 -41.78 -0.75
C ASP A 707 -23.57 -42.07 -1.14
N ASN A 708 -23.85 -42.08 -2.44
CA ASN A 708 -25.15 -42.53 -2.93
C ASN A 708 -25.35 -43.97 -2.41
N MET A 709 -26.17 -44.11 -1.37
CA MET A 709 -26.61 -45.42 -0.90
C MET A 709 -27.08 -46.20 -2.13
N THR A 710 -26.54 -47.41 -2.28
CA THR A 710 -26.90 -48.32 -3.35
C THR A 710 -28.42 -48.39 -3.43
N ALA A 711 -28.99 -47.87 -4.52
CA ALA A 711 -30.40 -48.00 -4.77
C ALA A 711 -30.68 -49.50 -4.93
N ASP A 712 -31.26 -50.11 -3.91
CA ASP A 712 -31.58 -51.54 -3.92
C ASP A 712 -32.39 -51.85 -5.19
N PRO A 713 -32.00 -52.86 -5.98
CA PRO A 713 -32.76 -53.27 -7.14
C PRO A 713 -34.06 -53.91 -6.68
N LEU A 714 -35.09 -53.06 -6.51
CA LEU A 714 -36.41 -53.42 -6.02
C LEU A 714 -36.95 -54.58 -6.87
N ALA A 715 -37.35 -55.66 -6.19
CA ALA A 715 -37.43 -56.99 -6.78
C ALA A 715 -38.33 -57.05 -8.03
N GLY A 716 -37.86 -57.78 -9.04
CA GLY A 716 -38.63 -58.01 -10.25
C GLY A 716 -39.85 -58.90 -10.01
N THR A 717 -41.00 -58.48 -10.52
CA THR A 717 -42.20 -59.31 -10.68
C THR A 717 -42.75 -59.17 -12.09
N GLN A 718 -42.39 -60.14 -12.93
CA GLN A 718 -43.22 -60.69 -14.02
C GLN A 718 -43.99 -61.91 -13.45
N PRO A 719 -45.05 -62.46 -14.10
CA PRO A 719 -45.36 -62.44 -15.54
C PRO A 719 -45.69 -61.07 -16.14
#